data_AF-A0A7J5U638-F1
#
_entry.id   AF-A0A7J5U638-F1
#
_cell.length_a   1.000
_cell.length_b   1.000
_cell.length_c   1.000
_cell.angle_alpha   90.00
_cell.angle_beta   90.00
_cell.angle_gamma   90.00
#
_symmetry.space_group_name_H-M   'P 1'
#
loop_
_entity.id
_entity.type
_entity.pdbx_description
1 polymer ?
#
loop_
_entity_poly.entity_id
_entity_poly.type
_entity_poly.pdbx_seq_one_letter_code
_entity_poly.pdbx_strand_id
1 'polypeptide(L)'
;MFQGWYWDYPKTGQSTTGPSGVSFNWSDTLRLKAPALSQAGFTHVWYPPFAGNGNRSGGYDPRDLFVGPSQTSLGTLPEIKSMVNSLTAVGITPVADMVYNHRDAGDLETNPAVKDYITTFASGNNPSCGFKRPFPSDRYRMVIPIGGSAAEGAGTYYIKMRSRGNIFNGAKYAFHATTNKIGGSRWSPVVTPDIDLTTSADVFQYTAQLGRNYLNRIDGNGDLDEFAVTVTANDFNATGDFLIIQAINYDSEYSDHLPIDIFYVPANGGGAYNVADFTNPFGAGYKLQFQTYTNFTNMPSGRGALDWNGFRPHFTSSSPAGWSQTTCLGPQWSMQSLDYFYDYDHNIPATKDLLVDWTKWAFDDLGSKGLRVDAVKHFEPSFMRTMLEEMRASGRTPNLVVGEWYGNNRAELKGWVDAVYSGMNTDTRNNVQVRVFDFALRDALKQALDNGADPRNAYFNSLRFATDGNSFGSGNNIVTFLNNHDFRSDNPTFGDALVHNNPDLGYAWILTNNQLGVPAVFYPDYYGYPARNTTYGNDVIGFNYHPVGLPALKPAIDKLIQVHKKYITGSTSMDLLNHFGGSNTAPAPNNYIQSSPNKVLVYQLNAAGSVGGKEVLVAINFDNQPLRVDHQITTRNGIQTGTRFGDVLGRSAFPFAVVDGQNRVYLELPAKSYSVWVQDAAPLSITLASTTVCAGESNTLTASVSGGTAPYQYQFSAGAVAVPGNNSVATASTAGVYSVTVTDALGLSATATVSTTVLQPTFAGAPTLSQTLVSGGQSLTLSYMANSAPGNCSFAANGPFWAEIASDSGFPTSTTLTPTTANPTQMVVTLPASLNAGQLYYLRVGYANAVYSPVASFVVSTTLTIVANQTAVCPGGQVQLDASGCPAPNVVVWSTGQTGPSIIVNPATTTTISASCVSAANARMASPNTVDGQLPVGNQQPVEQLLPTKSSTPSGNR
;
A
#
# COMPACT_ATOMS: atom_id res chain seq x y z
N MET A 1 14.49 -0.75 -6.44
CA MET A 1 15.90 -0.76 -6.87
C MET A 1 16.76 -0.21 -5.74
N PHE A 2 18.04 -0.56 -5.71
CA PHE A 2 19.07 0.04 -4.86
C PHE A 2 20.20 0.55 -5.74
N GLN A 3 20.57 1.81 -5.64
CA GLN A 3 21.84 2.32 -6.17
C GLN A 3 22.93 1.93 -5.16
N GLY A 4 23.76 0.95 -5.52
CA GLY A 4 24.70 0.30 -4.62
C GLY A 4 25.99 1.08 -4.33
N TRP A 5 26.03 2.38 -4.57
CA TRP A 5 27.25 3.19 -4.56
C TRP A 5 26.95 4.70 -4.52
N TYR A 6 27.99 5.51 -4.33
CA TYR A 6 28.01 6.98 -4.31
C TYR A 6 29.33 7.48 -4.92
N TRP A 7 29.43 8.73 -5.40
CA TRP A 7 30.55 9.20 -6.24
C TRP A 7 31.94 8.84 -5.71
N ASP A 8 32.20 9.16 -4.45
CA ASP A 8 33.49 8.97 -3.78
C ASP A 8 33.57 7.65 -3.01
N TYR A 9 32.97 6.58 -3.56
CA TYR A 9 33.12 5.22 -3.03
C TYR A 9 34.61 4.82 -3.01
N PRO A 10 35.10 4.09 -1.98
CA PRO A 10 36.49 3.66 -1.93
C PRO A 10 36.85 2.80 -3.14
N LYS A 11 37.77 3.32 -3.96
CA LYS A 11 38.14 2.75 -5.26
C LYS A 11 39.28 1.75 -5.10
N THR A 12 39.29 0.72 -5.94
CA THR A 12 40.21 -0.40 -5.76
C THR A 12 41.68 0.04 -5.80
N GLY A 13 42.48 -0.35 -4.82
CA GLY A 13 43.89 0.02 -4.73
C GLY A 13 44.15 1.42 -4.15
N GLN A 14 43.12 2.19 -3.78
CA GLN A 14 43.29 3.20 -2.73
C GLN A 14 43.49 2.44 -1.40
N SER A 15 44.56 2.75 -0.67
CA SER A 15 45.23 1.81 0.25
C SER A 15 44.27 1.02 1.16
N THR A 16 44.20 -0.29 0.88
CA THR A 16 43.16 -1.21 1.38
C THR A 16 43.54 -1.90 2.70
N THR A 17 44.44 -1.33 3.51
CA THR A 17 44.76 -1.86 4.85
C THR A 17 43.71 -1.42 5.87
N GLY A 18 42.53 -2.04 5.82
CA GLY A 18 41.63 -2.06 6.98
C GLY A 18 42.29 -2.80 8.16
N PRO A 19 41.75 -2.73 9.39
CA PRO A 19 42.34 -3.35 10.58
C PRO A 19 42.44 -4.88 10.55
N SER A 20 41.89 -5.54 9.51
CA SER A 20 42.03 -6.97 9.21
C SER A 20 43.11 -7.31 8.18
N GLY A 21 43.77 -6.32 7.55
CA GLY A 21 44.85 -6.52 6.58
C GLY A 21 44.44 -7.08 5.21
N VAL A 22 43.13 -7.17 4.90
CA VAL A 22 42.61 -7.73 3.65
C VAL A 22 42.33 -6.63 2.63
N SER A 23 42.82 -6.81 1.40
CA SER A 23 42.50 -5.89 0.30
C SER A 23 41.04 -6.04 -0.14
N PHE A 24 40.32 -4.93 -0.25
CA PHE A 24 38.91 -4.89 -0.66
C PHE A 24 38.68 -3.91 -1.81
N ASN A 25 37.99 -4.39 -2.84
CA ASN A 25 37.43 -3.58 -3.93
C ASN A 25 35.94 -3.24 -3.62
N TRP A 26 35.29 -2.40 -4.45
CA TRP A 26 33.86 -2.09 -4.24
C TRP A 26 32.93 -3.25 -4.62
N SER A 27 33.33 -4.08 -5.58
CA SER A 27 32.53 -5.25 -5.97
C SER A 27 32.36 -6.23 -4.80
N ASP A 28 33.37 -6.42 -3.94
CA ASP A 28 33.30 -7.19 -2.70
C ASP A 28 32.34 -6.59 -1.69
N THR A 29 32.29 -5.26 -1.60
CA THR A 29 31.35 -4.55 -0.71
C THR A 29 29.90 -4.88 -1.08
N LEU A 30 29.58 -4.93 -2.38
CA LEU A 30 28.26 -5.34 -2.86
C LEU A 30 28.04 -6.86 -2.77
N ARG A 31 29.05 -7.66 -3.12
CA ARG A 31 29.04 -9.13 -3.04
C ARG A 31 28.70 -9.63 -1.64
N LEU A 32 29.34 -9.06 -0.61
CA LEU A 32 29.12 -9.42 0.80
C LEU A 32 27.79 -8.91 1.35
N LYS A 33 27.24 -7.82 0.79
CA LYS A 33 25.93 -7.27 1.18
C LYS A 33 24.73 -7.94 0.50
N ALA A 34 24.94 -8.65 -0.60
CA ALA A 34 23.87 -9.22 -1.42
C ALA A 34 22.79 -10.00 -0.62
N PRO A 35 23.11 -10.92 0.30
CA PRO A 35 22.10 -11.64 1.08
C PRO A 35 21.22 -10.71 1.94
N ALA A 36 21.84 -9.70 2.57
CA ALA A 36 21.13 -8.74 3.42
C ALA A 36 20.26 -7.76 2.60
N LEU A 37 20.66 -7.44 1.36
CA LEU A 37 19.86 -6.64 0.43
C LEU A 37 18.64 -7.42 -0.07
N SER A 38 18.79 -8.72 -0.37
CA SER A 38 17.69 -9.60 -0.76
C SER A 38 16.69 -9.80 0.38
N GLN A 39 17.20 -10.05 1.61
CA GLN A 39 16.38 -10.16 2.81
C GLN A 39 15.58 -8.87 3.12
N ALA A 40 16.21 -7.70 2.97
CA ALA A 40 15.52 -6.41 3.08
C ALA A 40 14.40 -6.26 2.05
N GLY A 41 14.56 -6.84 0.86
CA GLY A 41 13.54 -6.92 -0.18
C GLY A 41 13.90 -6.20 -1.49
N PHE A 42 15.16 -5.83 -1.69
CA PHE A 42 15.60 -5.28 -2.98
C PHE A 42 15.63 -6.37 -4.05
N THR A 43 15.06 -6.07 -5.22
CA THR A 43 15.01 -6.96 -6.39
C THR A 43 16.00 -6.60 -7.49
N HIS A 44 16.58 -5.39 -7.42
CA HIS A 44 17.49 -4.82 -8.43
C HIS A 44 18.57 -4.01 -7.72
N VAL A 45 19.85 -4.24 -8.06
CA VAL A 45 21.00 -3.47 -7.58
C VAL A 45 21.74 -2.88 -8.79
N TRP A 46 21.77 -1.56 -8.86
CA TRP A 46 22.58 -0.78 -9.79
C TRP A 46 23.98 -0.59 -9.19
N TYR A 47 25.00 -1.12 -9.87
CA TYR A 47 26.41 -1.02 -9.48
C TYR A 47 27.13 0.06 -10.33
N PRO A 48 28.31 0.57 -9.91
CA PRO A 48 29.03 1.63 -10.66
C PRO A 48 29.34 1.27 -12.12
N PRO A 49 29.62 2.25 -12.99
CA PRO A 49 30.17 1.97 -14.31
C PRO A 49 31.47 1.19 -14.20
N PHE A 50 31.58 0.14 -15.01
CA PHE A 50 32.53 -0.95 -14.82
C PHE A 50 33.70 -0.95 -15.82
N ALA A 51 33.74 0.02 -16.73
CA ALA A 51 34.72 0.13 -17.83
C ALA A 51 35.60 1.40 -17.77
N GLY A 52 35.52 2.14 -16.65
CA GLY A 52 36.22 3.41 -16.44
C GLY A 52 37.75 3.32 -16.49
N ASN A 53 38.40 4.47 -16.65
CA ASN A 53 39.85 4.60 -16.89
C ASN A 53 40.71 4.24 -15.67
N GLY A 54 40.87 2.94 -15.44
CA GLY A 54 41.75 2.39 -14.40
C GLY A 54 41.16 2.45 -12.99
N ASN A 55 42.02 2.37 -11.98
CA ASN A 55 41.61 2.07 -10.61
C ASN A 55 41.17 3.29 -9.77
N ARG A 56 41.47 4.51 -10.23
CA ARG A 56 41.08 5.78 -9.57
C ARG A 56 39.94 6.53 -10.27
N SER A 57 39.52 6.04 -11.43
CA SER A 57 38.35 6.48 -12.22
C SER A 57 37.06 6.58 -11.39
N GLY A 58 36.14 7.47 -11.76
CA GLY A 58 34.77 7.49 -11.22
C GLY A 58 33.83 6.45 -11.85
N GLY A 59 34.18 5.95 -13.04
CA GLY A 59 33.40 5.05 -13.89
C GLY A 59 33.01 5.70 -15.22
N TYR A 60 32.68 7.00 -15.20
CA TYR A 60 32.20 7.79 -16.35
C TYR A 60 33.28 8.27 -17.33
N ASP A 61 34.46 7.69 -17.26
CA ASP A 61 35.58 7.87 -18.19
C ASP A 61 35.86 6.53 -18.90
N PRO A 62 34.88 5.91 -19.59
CA PRO A 62 35.01 4.55 -20.10
C PRO A 62 36.14 4.46 -21.12
N ARG A 63 37.02 3.48 -20.94
CA ARG A 63 38.23 3.28 -21.77
C ARG A 63 38.24 1.91 -22.43
N ASP A 64 38.30 0.85 -21.64
CA ASP A 64 38.26 -0.54 -22.12
C ASP A 64 36.88 -1.15 -21.80
N LEU A 65 35.94 -0.98 -22.73
CA LEU A 65 34.54 -1.39 -22.60
C LEU A 65 34.39 -2.85 -22.14
N PHE A 66 35.19 -3.75 -22.69
CA PHE A 66 35.11 -5.19 -22.43
C PHE A 66 35.95 -5.65 -21.24
N VAL A 67 36.48 -4.71 -20.44
CA VAL A 67 37.23 -4.92 -19.19
C VAL A 67 38.32 -5.98 -19.33
N GLY A 68 39.47 -5.59 -19.87
CA GLY A 68 40.66 -6.43 -19.93
C GLY A 68 41.23 -6.81 -18.55
N PRO A 69 42.44 -7.38 -18.49
CA PRO A 69 43.07 -7.84 -17.24
C PRO A 69 43.46 -6.72 -16.26
N SER A 70 43.21 -5.45 -16.61
CA SER A 70 43.54 -4.29 -15.80
C SER A 70 42.53 -4.04 -14.66
N GLN A 71 43.01 -3.41 -13.59
CA GLN A 71 42.19 -3.02 -12.44
C GLN A 71 41.30 -1.82 -12.77
N THR A 72 39.99 -1.96 -12.64
CA THR A 72 39.03 -0.82 -12.62
C THR A 72 38.79 -0.34 -11.19
N SER A 73 38.16 0.81 -11.01
CA SER A 73 37.76 1.34 -9.70
C SER A 73 36.80 0.40 -8.94
N LEU A 74 35.90 -0.28 -9.66
CA LEU A 74 34.96 -1.28 -9.12
C LEU A 74 35.62 -2.61 -8.74
N GLY A 75 36.52 -3.12 -9.58
CA GLY A 75 37.17 -4.42 -9.45
C GLY A 75 37.87 -4.88 -10.75
N THR A 76 38.55 -6.03 -10.70
CA THR A 76 38.95 -6.77 -11.91
C THR A 76 37.76 -7.53 -12.50
N LEU A 77 37.84 -7.96 -13.77
CA LEU A 77 36.75 -8.71 -14.42
C LEU A 77 36.28 -9.95 -13.61
N PRO A 78 37.15 -10.80 -13.02
CA PRO A 78 36.71 -11.91 -12.17
C PRO A 78 35.96 -11.48 -10.89
N GLU A 79 36.37 -10.38 -10.25
CA GLU A 79 35.74 -9.85 -9.03
C GLU A 79 34.35 -9.26 -9.35
N ILE A 80 34.24 -8.52 -10.45
CA ILE A 80 32.96 -7.98 -10.97
C ILE A 80 31.99 -9.12 -11.29
N LYS A 81 32.45 -10.18 -11.99
CA LYS A 81 31.63 -11.38 -12.23
C LYS A 81 31.24 -12.08 -10.92
N SER A 82 32.13 -12.13 -9.91
CA SER A 82 31.84 -12.70 -8.58
C SER A 82 30.75 -11.92 -7.83
N MET A 83 30.77 -10.59 -7.90
CA MET A 83 29.70 -9.71 -7.39
C MET A 83 28.37 -9.98 -8.11
N VAL A 84 28.35 -9.97 -9.44
CA VAL A 84 27.13 -10.19 -10.24
C VAL A 84 26.53 -11.57 -9.98
N ASN A 85 27.35 -12.61 -9.93
CA ASN A 85 26.91 -13.97 -9.60
C ASN A 85 26.31 -14.04 -8.18
N SER A 86 26.89 -13.33 -7.21
CA SER A 86 26.39 -13.32 -5.83
C SER A 86 25.07 -12.54 -5.67
N LEU A 87 24.84 -11.49 -6.47
CA LEU A 87 23.54 -10.81 -6.55
C LEU A 87 22.48 -11.74 -7.17
N THR A 88 22.82 -12.36 -8.30
CA THR A 88 21.94 -13.28 -9.03
C THR A 88 21.54 -14.48 -8.18
N ALA A 89 22.48 -15.06 -7.43
CA ALA A 89 22.26 -16.22 -6.56
C ALA A 89 21.27 -15.96 -5.41
N VAL A 90 21.02 -14.69 -5.04
CA VAL A 90 20.03 -14.31 -4.01
C VAL A 90 18.77 -13.67 -4.62
N GLY A 91 18.56 -13.80 -5.93
CA GLY A 91 17.38 -13.29 -6.64
C GLY A 91 17.39 -11.78 -6.91
N ILE A 92 18.56 -11.12 -6.77
CA ILE A 92 18.72 -9.72 -7.14
C ILE A 92 19.15 -9.64 -8.61
N THR A 93 18.43 -8.84 -9.41
CA THR A 93 18.88 -8.43 -10.73
C THR A 93 20.08 -7.49 -10.62
N PRO A 94 21.23 -7.81 -11.23
CA PRO A 94 22.30 -6.85 -11.45
C PRO A 94 21.91 -5.88 -12.57
N VAL A 95 21.99 -4.58 -12.28
CA VAL A 95 21.71 -3.50 -13.21
C VAL A 95 23.04 -2.83 -13.57
N ALA A 96 23.47 -2.99 -14.82
CA ALA A 96 24.69 -2.40 -15.33
C ALA A 96 24.51 -0.89 -15.55
N ASP A 97 25.54 -0.12 -15.22
CA ASP A 97 25.62 1.30 -15.61
C ASP A 97 26.35 1.43 -16.96
N MET A 98 25.65 1.97 -17.95
CA MET A 98 26.06 1.96 -19.35
C MET A 98 26.26 3.38 -19.87
N VAL A 99 27.51 3.71 -20.14
CA VAL A 99 27.95 5.02 -20.65
C VAL A 99 28.06 4.96 -22.17
N TYR A 100 26.97 5.33 -22.87
CA TYR A 100 26.93 5.32 -24.33
C TYR A 100 27.28 6.66 -24.97
N ASN A 101 27.45 7.75 -24.21
CA ASN A 101 27.65 9.08 -24.79
C ASN A 101 29.05 9.24 -25.40
N HIS A 102 30.09 8.83 -24.67
CA HIS A 102 31.47 9.20 -24.93
C HIS A 102 32.49 8.10 -24.53
N ARG A 103 33.76 8.28 -24.91
CA ARG A 103 34.90 7.45 -24.50
C ARG A 103 36.13 8.31 -24.18
N ASP A 104 37.04 7.81 -23.35
CA ASP A 104 38.26 8.53 -22.96
C ASP A 104 39.55 7.69 -23.08
N ALA A 105 40.68 8.38 -23.22
CA ALA A 105 42.05 7.85 -23.15
C ALA A 105 42.37 6.69 -24.12
N GLY A 106 41.94 6.83 -25.37
CA GLY A 106 42.54 6.06 -26.47
C GLY A 106 44.00 6.43 -26.71
N ASP A 107 44.67 5.67 -27.56
CA ASP A 107 45.96 6.07 -28.13
C ASP A 107 45.77 7.31 -29.04
N LEU A 108 46.88 8.01 -29.30
CA LEU A 108 46.90 9.15 -30.22
C LEU A 108 46.93 8.68 -31.67
N GLU A 109 46.10 9.31 -32.49
CA GLU A 109 46.06 9.13 -33.94
C GLU A 109 45.81 10.46 -34.66
N THR A 110 46.05 10.48 -35.97
CA THR A 110 45.74 11.64 -36.81
C THR A 110 44.27 11.62 -37.23
N ASN A 111 43.52 12.64 -36.82
CA ASN A 111 42.09 12.79 -37.01
C ASN A 111 41.81 13.80 -38.14
N PRO A 112 41.55 13.34 -39.38
CA PRO A 112 41.26 14.21 -40.52
C PRO A 112 39.91 14.93 -40.41
N ALA A 113 38.94 14.41 -39.64
CA ALA A 113 37.66 15.07 -39.45
C ALA A 113 37.75 16.26 -38.50
N VAL A 114 38.51 16.17 -37.40
CA VAL A 114 38.85 17.34 -36.56
C VAL A 114 39.67 18.36 -37.36
N LYS A 115 40.55 17.91 -38.27
CA LYS A 115 41.20 18.80 -39.23
C LYS A 115 40.17 19.53 -40.10
N ASP A 116 39.30 18.84 -40.86
CA ASP A 116 38.26 19.47 -41.70
C ASP A 116 37.37 20.42 -40.87
N TYR A 117 37.00 20.02 -39.66
CA TYR A 117 36.19 20.83 -38.76
C TYR A 117 36.88 22.16 -38.42
N ILE A 118 38.12 22.13 -37.91
CA ILE A 118 38.88 23.34 -37.55
C ILE A 118 39.27 24.13 -38.80
N THR A 119 39.53 23.48 -39.94
CA THR A 119 39.90 24.14 -41.21
C THR A 119 38.71 24.65 -42.01
N THR A 120 37.45 24.33 -41.66
CA THR A 120 36.24 24.86 -42.33
C THR A 120 35.26 25.62 -41.43
N PHE A 121 35.31 25.48 -40.11
CA PHE A 121 34.39 26.13 -39.14
C PHE A 121 34.28 27.65 -39.33
N ALA A 122 33.15 28.15 -39.83
CA ALA A 122 32.79 29.57 -39.71
C ALA A 122 31.88 29.74 -38.50
N SER A 123 32.02 30.84 -37.76
CA SER A 123 31.07 31.20 -36.70
C SER A 123 29.71 31.56 -37.30
N GLY A 124 28.64 31.15 -36.61
CA GLY A 124 27.26 31.40 -37.02
C GLY A 124 26.47 30.14 -37.38
N ASN A 125 25.19 30.33 -37.66
CA ASN A 125 24.26 29.24 -37.94
C ASN A 125 24.41 28.79 -39.40
N ASN A 126 24.74 27.52 -39.61
CA ASN A 126 24.78 26.94 -40.96
C ASN A 126 23.36 26.42 -41.31
N PRO A 127 22.82 26.64 -42.53
CA PRO A 127 21.50 26.12 -42.88
C PRO A 127 21.42 24.58 -42.83
N SER A 128 22.54 23.86 -42.96
CA SER A 128 22.65 22.41 -42.78
C SER A 128 22.80 21.98 -41.31
N CYS A 129 23.22 22.89 -40.42
CA CYS A 129 23.44 22.66 -38.99
C CYS A 129 23.13 23.94 -38.21
N GLY A 130 21.94 23.98 -37.58
CA GLY A 130 21.36 25.20 -37.00
C GLY A 130 22.22 25.94 -35.98
N PHE A 131 23.25 25.29 -35.45
CA PHE A 131 24.41 25.91 -34.81
C PHE A 131 25.67 25.09 -35.15
N LYS A 132 26.85 25.71 -35.17
CA LYS A 132 28.14 25.03 -35.01
C LYS A 132 28.87 25.65 -33.81
N ARG A 133 29.41 24.83 -32.91
CA ARG A 133 30.43 25.23 -31.92
C ARG A 133 31.85 24.92 -32.41
N PRO A 134 32.89 25.59 -31.89
CA PRO A 134 34.27 25.15 -32.08
C PRO A 134 34.50 23.77 -31.47
N PHE A 135 35.57 23.10 -31.89
CA PHE A 135 36.03 21.89 -31.22
C PHE A 135 36.76 22.26 -29.91
N PRO A 136 36.58 21.52 -28.79
CA PRO A 136 37.23 21.85 -27.52
C PRO A 136 38.76 21.90 -27.61
N SER A 137 39.38 22.93 -27.02
CA SER A 137 40.81 23.23 -27.14
C SER A 137 41.72 22.11 -26.63
N ASP A 138 41.24 21.45 -25.59
CA ASP A 138 41.91 20.42 -24.80
C ASP A 138 41.84 19.04 -25.49
N ARG A 139 40.78 18.75 -26.25
CA ARG A 139 40.56 17.46 -26.89
C ARG A 139 41.35 17.24 -28.18
N TYR A 140 42.29 18.12 -28.54
CA TYR A 140 43.23 17.85 -29.62
C TYR A 140 44.64 18.40 -29.36
N ARG A 141 45.59 17.92 -30.16
CA ARG A 141 46.89 18.57 -30.36
C ARG A 141 47.17 18.72 -31.85
N MET A 142 47.95 19.73 -32.20
CA MET A 142 48.48 19.91 -33.55
C MET A 142 49.88 19.28 -33.60
N VAL A 143 50.24 18.63 -34.71
CA VAL A 143 51.58 18.09 -34.92
C VAL A 143 52.10 18.30 -36.33
N ILE A 144 53.41 18.52 -36.46
CA ILE A 144 54.15 18.46 -37.72
C ILE A 144 55.15 17.30 -37.60
N PRO A 145 55.16 16.29 -38.49
CA PRO A 145 56.19 15.25 -38.50
C PRO A 145 57.56 15.89 -38.73
N ILE A 146 58.59 15.50 -37.96
CA ILE A 146 59.96 16.01 -38.12
C ILE A 146 60.99 14.87 -38.04
N GLY A 147 62.05 14.96 -38.83
CA GLY A 147 63.05 13.89 -38.95
C GLY A 147 62.51 12.61 -39.59
N GLY A 148 63.30 11.53 -39.56
CA GLY A 148 62.95 10.27 -40.20
C GLY A 148 62.82 10.43 -41.72
N SER A 149 61.58 10.36 -42.22
CA SER A 149 61.22 10.58 -43.62
C SER A 149 60.52 11.92 -43.90
N ALA A 150 60.35 12.79 -42.90
CA ALA A 150 59.86 14.15 -43.08
C ALA A 150 60.91 15.05 -43.78
N ALA A 151 60.47 16.10 -44.45
CA ALA A 151 61.37 17.16 -44.97
C ALA A 151 61.70 18.21 -43.90
N GLU A 152 60.86 18.26 -42.87
CA GLU A 152 60.87 19.15 -41.73
C GLU A 152 61.78 18.56 -40.61
N GLY A 153 62.44 19.43 -39.85
CA GLY A 153 63.52 19.03 -38.93
C GLY A 153 64.05 20.20 -38.11
N ALA A 154 65.38 20.30 -38.00
CA ALA A 154 66.02 21.41 -37.30
C ALA A 154 65.86 22.74 -38.07
N GLY A 155 65.44 23.79 -37.38
CA GLY A 155 65.11 25.11 -37.94
C GLY A 155 64.17 25.89 -37.04
N THR A 156 63.72 27.06 -37.50
CA THR A 156 62.74 27.88 -36.79
C THR A 156 61.37 27.76 -37.44
N TYR A 157 60.34 27.56 -36.61
CA TYR A 157 58.94 27.46 -36.99
C TYR A 157 58.22 28.70 -36.47
N TYR A 158 57.72 29.53 -37.38
CA TYR A 158 56.95 30.72 -37.08
C TYR A 158 55.47 30.35 -37.16
N ILE A 159 54.85 30.13 -35.99
CA ILE A 159 53.50 29.58 -35.85
C ILE A 159 52.53 30.75 -35.66
N LYS A 160 51.69 31.00 -36.66
CA LYS A 160 50.72 32.11 -36.66
C LYS A 160 49.35 31.66 -36.17
N MET A 161 48.80 32.35 -35.17
CA MET A 161 47.54 32.03 -34.52
C MET A 161 46.58 33.21 -34.52
N ARG A 162 45.27 32.92 -34.70
CA ARG A 162 44.19 33.90 -34.55
C ARG A 162 42.88 33.24 -34.14
N SER A 163 41.88 34.02 -33.74
CA SER A 163 40.48 33.56 -33.65
C SER A 163 39.89 33.41 -35.06
N ARG A 164 39.26 32.26 -35.34
CA ARG A 164 38.74 31.94 -36.69
C ARG A 164 37.49 32.70 -37.08
N GLY A 165 36.51 32.68 -36.19
CA GLY A 165 35.18 33.24 -36.31
C GLY A 165 34.93 34.37 -35.31
N ASN A 166 36.01 34.94 -34.76
CA ASN A 166 35.99 36.11 -33.88
C ASN A 166 35.32 35.88 -32.50
N ILE A 167 35.17 34.63 -32.08
CA ILE A 167 34.60 34.26 -30.77
C ILE A 167 35.65 33.93 -29.71
N PHE A 168 36.93 33.94 -30.07
CA PHE A 168 38.08 33.83 -29.16
C PHE A 168 38.90 35.13 -29.09
N ASN A 169 38.40 36.24 -29.64
CA ASN A 169 38.95 37.60 -29.45
C ASN A 169 38.89 37.99 -27.95
N GLY A 170 40.00 38.50 -27.41
CA GLY A 170 40.16 39.05 -26.06
C GLY A 170 40.31 38.00 -24.95
N ALA A 171 40.04 36.74 -25.26
CA ALA A 171 40.18 35.60 -24.37
C ALA A 171 41.63 35.12 -24.32
N LYS A 172 42.01 34.53 -23.18
CA LYS A 172 43.37 34.04 -22.94
C LYS A 172 43.55 32.60 -23.44
N TYR A 173 44.77 32.27 -23.86
CA TYR A 173 45.19 30.88 -24.08
C TYR A 173 46.61 30.62 -23.61
N ALA A 174 46.87 29.38 -23.23
CA ALA A 174 48.21 28.84 -23.06
C ALA A 174 48.69 28.23 -24.39
N PHE A 175 49.72 28.83 -24.98
CA PHE A 175 50.51 28.25 -26.06
C PHE A 175 51.61 27.36 -25.48
N HIS A 176 51.77 26.16 -26.02
CA HIS A 176 52.84 25.22 -25.66
C HIS A 176 53.33 24.48 -26.90
N ALA A 177 54.65 24.45 -27.11
CA ALA A 177 55.30 23.68 -28.17
C ALA A 177 56.33 22.72 -27.57
N THR A 178 56.43 21.49 -28.08
CA THR A 178 57.42 20.50 -27.63
C THR A 178 57.66 19.40 -28.68
N THR A 179 58.49 18.41 -28.37
CA THR A 179 58.67 17.17 -29.15
C THR A 179 58.49 15.95 -28.26
N ASN A 180 58.47 14.73 -28.81
CA ASN A 180 58.45 13.53 -27.95
C ASN A 180 59.79 13.29 -27.23
N LYS A 181 60.89 13.91 -27.69
CA LYS A 181 62.21 13.86 -27.04
C LYS A 181 62.38 14.87 -25.91
N ILE A 182 61.86 16.08 -26.06
CA ILE A 182 61.83 17.09 -24.99
C ILE A 182 60.78 16.71 -23.93
N GLY A 183 59.62 16.20 -24.36
CA GLY A 183 58.55 15.79 -23.46
C GLY A 183 57.84 16.98 -22.83
N GLY A 184 57.58 16.90 -21.52
CA GLY A 184 56.73 17.86 -20.80
C GLY A 184 55.28 17.41 -20.66
N SER A 185 54.59 17.94 -19.66
CA SER A 185 53.23 17.56 -19.29
C SER A 185 52.19 18.18 -20.24
N ARG A 186 51.71 17.40 -21.21
CA ARG A 186 50.61 17.78 -22.15
C ARG A 186 49.31 18.29 -21.49
N TRP A 187 49.20 18.12 -20.17
CA TRP A 187 47.97 18.07 -19.39
C TRP A 187 48.14 18.59 -17.95
N SER A 188 49.11 19.47 -17.68
CA SER A 188 48.94 20.32 -16.50
C SER A 188 47.81 21.31 -16.85
N PRO A 189 46.69 21.36 -16.11
CA PRO A 189 45.92 22.60 -16.09
C PRO A 189 46.89 23.71 -15.65
N VAL A 190 46.77 24.90 -16.22
CA VAL A 190 47.79 25.94 -16.06
C VAL A 190 47.62 26.63 -14.71
N VAL A 191 48.05 25.95 -13.64
CA VAL A 191 48.05 26.45 -12.25
C VAL A 191 48.91 27.71 -12.15
N THR A 192 49.98 27.76 -12.93
CA THR A 192 50.76 28.96 -13.26
C THR A 192 51.34 28.79 -14.67
N PRO A 193 51.34 29.80 -15.55
CA PRO A 193 52.12 29.75 -16.78
C PRO A 193 53.62 29.89 -16.49
N ASP A 194 54.47 29.41 -17.39
CA ASP A 194 55.92 29.63 -17.35
C ASP A 194 56.29 31.09 -17.62
N ILE A 195 55.51 31.75 -18.49
CA ILE A 195 55.63 33.14 -18.93
C ILE A 195 54.20 33.67 -19.14
N ASP A 196 53.85 34.80 -18.50
CA ASP A 196 52.57 35.49 -18.68
C ASP A 196 52.75 36.74 -19.58
N LEU A 197 52.48 36.57 -20.87
CA LEU A 197 52.54 37.62 -21.88
C LEU A 197 51.35 38.60 -21.77
N THR A 198 50.29 38.24 -21.04
CA THR A 198 49.09 39.08 -20.87
C THR A 198 49.32 40.33 -20.01
N THR A 199 50.56 40.52 -19.55
CA THR A 199 51.06 41.67 -18.77
C THR A 199 52.13 42.49 -19.49
N SER A 200 52.66 42.01 -20.62
CA SER A 200 53.59 42.75 -21.48
C SER A 200 52.86 43.65 -22.47
N ALA A 201 53.59 44.58 -23.08
CA ALA A 201 53.13 45.23 -24.31
C ALA A 201 53.19 44.22 -25.47
N ASP A 202 52.19 44.23 -26.34
CA ASP A 202 52.12 43.38 -27.53
C ASP A 202 53.34 43.56 -28.44
N VAL A 203 53.74 42.44 -29.07
CA VAL A 203 54.82 42.37 -30.05
C VAL A 203 54.45 41.40 -31.18
N PHE A 204 54.73 41.82 -32.42
CA PHE A 204 54.46 41.05 -33.65
C PHE A 204 55.02 39.61 -33.68
N GLN A 205 56.00 39.29 -32.82
CA GLN A 205 56.59 37.95 -32.74
C GLN A 205 57.13 37.65 -31.33
N TYR A 206 56.64 36.58 -30.73
CA TYR A 206 57.09 36.05 -29.45
C TYR A 206 58.14 34.93 -29.66
N THR A 207 59.27 34.98 -28.95
CA THR A 207 60.26 33.89 -28.98
C THR A 207 59.87 32.79 -28.00
N ALA A 208 59.57 31.59 -28.52
CA ALA A 208 59.09 30.46 -27.74
C ALA A 208 60.13 29.34 -27.60
N GLN A 209 60.24 28.79 -26.39
CA GLN A 209 61.10 27.66 -26.04
C GLN A 209 60.28 26.37 -25.98
N LEU A 210 60.86 25.25 -26.43
CA LEU A 210 60.23 23.93 -26.32
C LEU A 210 60.05 23.54 -24.85
N GLY A 211 58.89 22.96 -24.52
CA GLY A 211 58.54 22.46 -23.20
C GLY A 211 58.10 23.52 -22.18
N ARG A 212 57.74 24.75 -22.63
CA ARG A 212 57.29 25.85 -21.74
C ARG A 212 55.93 26.43 -22.16
N ASN A 213 55.17 26.89 -21.18
CA ASN A 213 53.77 27.33 -21.31
C ASN A 213 53.66 28.87 -21.31
N TYR A 214 53.22 29.44 -22.42
CA TYR A 214 53.08 30.89 -22.63
C TYR A 214 51.61 31.28 -22.54
N LEU A 215 51.22 32.01 -21.50
CA LEU A 215 49.86 32.56 -21.41
C LEU A 215 49.80 33.88 -22.21
N ASN A 216 48.94 33.93 -23.23
CA ASN A 216 48.72 35.12 -24.05
C ASN A 216 47.22 35.42 -24.24
N ARG A 217 46.90 36.53 -24.91
CA ARG A 217 45.57 36.90 -25.43
C ARG A 217 45.61 36.96 -26.95
N ILE A 218 44.45 36.94 -27.60
CA ILE A 218 44.30 37.43 -28.98
C ILE A 218 43.68 38.83 -28.92
N ASP A 219 44.40 39.86 -29.33
CA ASP A 219 44.09 41.26 -29.00
C ASP A 219 43.35 41.99 -30.14
N GLY A 220 42.24 41.39 -30.61
CA GLY A 220 41.23 42.12 -31.38
C GLY A 220 40.55 41.36 -32.51
N ASN A 221 39.77 42.09 -33.30
CA ASN A 221 39.06 41.55 -34.46
C ASN A 221 40.02 41.32 -35.63
N GLY A 222 40.45 40.07 -35.82
CA GLY A 222 41.34 39.67 -36.92
C GLY A 222 42.82 39.85 -36.63
N ASP A 223 43.18 40.06 -35.36
CA ASP A 223 44.55 40.08 -34.85
C ASP A 223 45.26 38.72 -35.03
N LEU A 224 46.60 38.72 -34.95
CA LEU A 224 47.46 37.59 -35.28
C LEU A 224 48.71 37.54 -34.38
N ASP A 225 48.75 36.53 -33.52
CA ASP A 225 49.94 36.14 -32.76
C ASP A 225 50.92 35.36 -33.64
N GLU A 226 52.23 35.58 -33.49
CA GLU A 226 53.27 34.71 -34.06
C GLU A 226 54.25 34.22 -32.98
N PHE A 227 54.35 32.90 -32.82
CA PHE A 227 55.36 32.27 -31.98
C PHE A 227 56.51 31.70 -32.82
N ALA A 228 57.71 32.24 -32.63
CA ALA A 228 58.95 31.73 -33.21
C ALA A 228 59.54 30.63 -32.32
N VAL A 229 59.33 29.36 -32.69
CA VAL A 229 59.85 28.17 -32.01
C VAL A 229 61.08 27.65 -32.76
N THR A 230 62.26 27.70 -32.14
CA THR A 230 63.49 27.13 -32.73
C THR A 230 63.72 25.71 -32.24
N VAL A 231 63.89 24.77 -33.18
CA VAL A 231 64.14 23.35 -32.95
C VAL A 231 65.56 23.01 -33.44
N THR A 232 66.41 22.46 -32.57
CA THR A 232 67.76 21.99 -32.95
C THR A 232 67.76 20.48 -33.20
N ALA A 233 68.85 19.96 -33.79
CA ALA A 233 69.04 18.52 -33.97
C ALA A 233 69.11 17.72 -32.64
N ASN A 234 69.33 18.39 -31.51
CA ASN A 234 69.28 17.75 -30.19
C ASN A 234 67.85 17.60 -29.67
N ASP A 235 66.89 18.38 -30.17
CA ASP A 235 65.56 18.50 -29.56
C ASP A 235 64.54 17.50 -30.10
N PHE A 236 64.88 16.69 -31.11
CA PHE A 236 64.01 15.64 -31.64
C PHE A 236 64.76 14.34 -31.94
N ASN A 237 63.99 13.26 -32.12
CA ASN A 237 64.49 11.95 -32.52
C ASN A 237 64.74 11.93 -34.03
N ALA A 238 66.01 11.86 -34.44
CA ALA A 238 66.41 11.95 -35.86
C ALA A 238 65.80 10.84 -36.76
N THR A 239 65.40 9.72 -36.18
CA THR A 239 64.70 8.60 -36.85
C THR A 239 63.22 8.87 -37.12
N GLY A 240 62.64 9.94 -36.57
CA GLY A 240 61.24 10.31 -36.68
C GLY A 240 60.69 10.80 -35.33
N ASP A 241 60.10 11.99 -35.32
CA ASP A 241 59.47 12.64 -34.18
C ASP A 241 58.33 13.55 -34.68
N PHE A 242 57.76 14.35 -33.78
CA PHE A 242 56.79 15.39 -34.09
C PHE A 242 57.17 16.69 -33.38
N LEU A 243 57.10 17.82 -34.07
CA LEU A 243 56.86 19.10 -33.41
C LEU A 243 55.38 19.13 -33.01
N ILE A 244 55.12 19.11 -31.70
CA ILE A 244 53.81 19.10 -31.09
C ILE A 244 53.48 20.53 -30.66
N ILE A 245 52.30 21.01 -31.04
CA ILE A 245 51.80 22.35 -30.71
C ILE A 245 50.43 22.20 -30.04
N GLN A 246 50.24 22.86 -28.92
CA GLN A 246 48.98 22.95 -28.18
C GLN A 246 48.63 24.43 -27.96
N ALA A 247 47.34 24.74 -28.08
CA ALA A 247 46.79 26.04 -27.72
C ALA A 247 45.49 25.78 -26.95
N ILE A 248 45.51 26.07 -25.65
CA ILE A 248 44.41 25.73 -24.74
C ILE A 248 43.83 27.03 -24.20
N ASN A 249 42.53 27.27 -24.47
CA ASN A 249 41.84 28.44 -23.93
C ASN A 249 41.84 28.34 -22.40
N TYR A 250 42.29 29.43 -21.76
CA TYR A 250 42.51 29.51 -20.32
C TYR A 250 41.25 29.99 -19.59
N ASP A 251 40.38 30.73 -20.27
CA ASP A 251 39.16 31.32 -19.72
C ASP A 251 37.89 30.46 -19.98
N SER A 252 37.91 29.52 -20.94
CA SER A 252 36.86 28.50 -21.13
C SER A 252 37.30 27.27 -21.94
N GLU A 253 36.50 26.20 -21.93
CA GLU A 253 36.83 24.89 -22.51
C GLU A 253 36.89 24.88 -24.06
N TYR A 254 36.06 25.72 -24.70
CA TYR A 254 35.86 25.76 -26.16
C TYR A 254 36.65 26.91 -26.79
N SER A 255 37.25 26.68 -27.97
CA SER A 255 38.12 27.67 -28.64
C SER A 255 38.06 27.57 -30.17
N ASP A 256 38.08 28.69 -30.88
CA ASP A 256 38.19 28.70 -32.35
C ASP A 256 39.61 29.05 -32.86
N HIS A 257 40.63 28.64 -32.10
CA HIS A 257 42.05 28.75 -32.49
C HIS A 257 42.27 28.31 -33.94
N LEU A 258 42.79 29.21 -34.77
CA LEU A 258 43.20 28.92 -36.14
C LEU A 258 44.70 29.07 -36.29
N PRO A 259 45.47 27.98 -36.44
CA PRO A 259 46.79 28.04 -37.06
C PRO A 259 46.60 28.48 -38.54
N ILE A 260 46.86 29.74 -38.83
CA ILE A 260 46.64 30.30 -40.18
C ILE A 260 47.81 30.03 -41.13
N ASP A 261 49.04 30.10 -40.63
CA ASP A 261 50.23 29.71 -41.37
C ASP A 261 51.26 29.17 -40.37
N ILE A 262 52.13 28.28 -40.84
CA ILE A 262 53.34 27.91 -40.10
C ILE A 262 54.49 27.96 -41.09
N PHE A 263 55.33 28.98 -40.98
CA PHE A 263 56.53 29.10 -41.83
C PHE A 263 57.70 28.38 -41.18
N TYR A 264 58.28 27.43 -41.90
CA TYR A 264 59.48 26.71 -41.50
C TYR A 264 60.70 27.30 -42.22
N VAL A 265 61.74 27.61 -41.44
CA VAL A 265 63.05 28.10 -41.91
C VAL A 265 64.10 27.05 -41.54
N PRO A 266 64.57 26.22 -42.50
CA PRO A 266 65.54 25.17 -42.25
C PRO A 266 66.88 25.67 -41.68
N ALA A 267 67.39 25.03 -40.63
CA ALA A 267 68.68 25.39 -40.00
C ALA A 267 69.91 25.20 -40.91
N ASN A 268 69.75 24.54 -42.06
CA ASN A 268 70.80 24.37 -43.06
C ASN A 268 70.87 25.53 -44.09
N GLY A 269 70.09 26.60 -43.90
CA GLY A 269 70.07 27.76 -44.80
C GLY A 269 69.15 27.60 -46.02
N GLY A 270 68.24 26.61 -46.01
CA GLY A 270 67.16 26.54 -46.99
C GLY A 270 66.21 27.74 -46.92
N GLY A 271 65.57 28.07 -48.04
CA GLY A 271 64.57 29.13 -48.09
C GLY A 271 63.35 28.84 -47.22
N ALA A 272 62.72 29.88 -46.68
CA ALA A 272 61.50 29.77 -45.88
C ALA A 272 60.31 29.27 -46.73
N TYR A 273 59.51 28.35 -46.20
CA TYR A 273 58.25 27.92 -46.82
C TYR A 273 57.16 27.61 -45.79
N ASN A 274 55.91 27.70 -46.23
CA ASN A 274 54.74 27.48 -45.39
C ASN A 274 54.39 25.98 -45.36
N VAL A 275 54.47 25.37 -44.17
CA VAL A 275 54.11 23.97 -43.92
C VAL A 275 52.67 23.81 -43.42
N ALA A 276 51.91 24.91 -43.27
CA ALA A 276 50.51 24.89 -42.87
C ALA A 276 49.67 25.98 -43.59
N ASP A 277 49.85 26.13 -44.89
CA ASP A 277 49.12 27.09 -45.74
C ASP A 277 47.59 26.93 -45.64
N PHE A 278 46.96 27.80 -44.85
CA PHE A 278 45.52 27.77 -44.64
C PHE A 278 44.69 28.24 -45.86
N THR A 279 45.31 28.77 -46.91
CA THR A 279 44.59 29.00 -48.19
C THR A 279 44.33 27.68 -48.93
N ASN A 280 45.10 26.63 -48.63
CA ASN A 280 44.98 25.30 -49.22
C ASN A 280 45.18 24.17 -48.18
N PRO A 281 44.31 24.07 -47.15
CA PRO A 281 44.54 23.17 -46.01
C PRO A 281 44.42 21.68 -46.36
N PHE A 282 43.93 21.35 -47.55
CA PHE A 282 43.81 19.99 -48.08
C PHE A 282 44.86 19.67 -49.17
N GLY A 283 45.73 20.62 -49.52
CA GLY A 283 46.80 20.43 -50.50
C GLY A 283 47.99 19.64 -49.94
N ALA A 284 48.75 18.95 -50.81
CA ALA A 284 49.91 18.13 -50.43
C ALA A 284 51.08 18.91 -49.78
N GLY A 285 51.07 20.24 -49.86
CA GLY A 285 51.98 21.12 -49.12
C GLY A 285 51.67 21.19 -47.62
N TYR A 286 50.42 21.01 -47.21
CA TYR A 286 49.98 21.19 -45.82
C TYR A 286 50.38 19.99 -44.94
N LYS A 287 51.34 20.20 -44.03
CA LYS A 287 51.95 19.18 -43.17
C LYS A 287 51.34 19.08 -41.79
N LEU A 288 50.66 20.14 -41.33
CA LEU A 288 50.04 20.16 -40.01
C LEU A 288 48.93 19.10 -39.94
N GLN A 289 49.02 18.26 -38.91
CA GLN A 289 48.06 17.21 -38.59
C GLN A 289 47.40 17.53 -37.25
N PHE A 290 46.13 17.15 -37.12
CA PHE A 290 45.38 17.26 -35.86
C PHE A 290 45.26 15.86 -35.27
N GLN A 291 45.49 15.71 -33.96
CA GLN A 291 45.47 14.41 -33.29
C GLN A 291 44.59 14.41 -32.05
N THR A 292 43.84 13.32 -31.88
CA THR A 292 42.89 13.06 -30.80
C THR A 292 43.21 11.75 -30.10
N TYR A 293 42.80 11.58 -28.84
CA TYR A 293 42.99 10.35 -28.05
C TYR A 293 41.84 9.34 -28.32
N THR A 294 41.60 9.04 -29.60
CA THR A 294 40.43 8.30 -30.09
C THR A 294 40.75 6.89 -30.63
N ASN A 295 42.01 6.47 -30.63
CA ASN A 295 42.38 5.14 -31.13
C ASN A 295 42.27 4.09 -30.03
N PHE A 296 41.25 3.24 -30.12
CA PHE A 296 40.99 2.17 -29.17
C PHE A 296 41.39 0.79 -29.70
N THR A 297 42.22 0.72 -30.75
CA THR A 297 42.64 -0.56 -31.37
C THR A 297 43.41 -1.46 -30.40
N ASN A 298 44.22 -0.89 -29.51
CA ASN A 298 45.15 -1.62 -28.64
C ASN A 298 44.64 -1.83 -27.20
N MET A 299 43.32 -1.93 -26.99
CA MET A 299 42.77 -2.08 -25.64
C MET A 299 43.18 -3.40 -24.96
N PRO A 300 43.42 -3.43 -23.62
CA PRO A 300 43.86 -4.62 -22.90
C PRO A 300 42.94 -5.85 -23.01
N SER A 301 41.64 -5.67 -23.25
CA SER A 301 40.68 -6.75 -23.54
C SER A 301 40.88 -7.42 -24.91
N GLY A 302 41.68 -6.83 -25.81
CA GLY A 302 41.76 -7.21 -27.22
C GLY A 302 40.48 -6.96 -28.01
N ARG A 303 39.55 -6.15 -27.49
CA ARG A 303 38.21 -5.93 -28.04
C ARG A 303 37.82 -4.46 -27.99
N GLY A 304 36.82 -4.12 -28.79
CA GLY A 304 36.28 -2.76 -28.84
C GLY A 304 37.19 -1.75 -29.51
N ALA A 305 37.90 -2.19 -30.55
CA ALA A 305 38.62 -1.31 -31.47
C ALA A 305 37.66 -0.32 -32.12
N LEU A 306 38.04 0.94 -32.10
CA LEU A 306 37.39 2.07 -32.78
C LEU A 306 38.48 3.12 -33.03
N ASP A 307 38.35 3.89 -34.10
CA ASP A 307 39.23 5.02 -34.42
C ASP A 307 38.41 6.33 -34.41
N TRP A 308 39.08 7.44 -34.73
CA TRP A 308 38.50 8.78 -34.86
C TRP A 308 37.20 8.82 -35.67
N ASN A 309 37.01 7.94 -36.66
CA ASN A 309 35.84 7.93 -37.53
C ASN A 309 34.58 7.42 -36.81
N GLY A 310 34.71 6.85 -35.62
CA GLY A 310 33.59 6.49 -34.75
C GLY A 310 33.10 7.61 -33.81
N PHE A 311 33.79 8.75 -33.77
CA PHE A 311 33.55 9.86 -32.84
C PHE A 311 33.14 11.14 -33.56
N ARG A 312 32.63 12.13 -32.81
CA ARG A 312 32.29 13.46 -33.34
C ARG A 312 33.50 14.38 -33.33
N PRO A 313 33.77 15.14 -34.42
CA PRO A 313 33.11 15.08 -35.73
C PRO A 313 33.57 13.88 -36.59
N HIS A 314 32.67 13.30 -37.39
CA HIS A 314 32.98 12.27 -38.40
C HIS A 314 32.59 12.72 -39.82
N PHE A 315 33.13 12.12 -40.89
CA PHE A 315 32.77 12.45 -42.28
C PHE A 315 31.48 11.76 -42.77
N THR A 316 30.49 12.54 -43.17
CA THR A 316 29.21 12.03 -43.72
C THR A 316 29.30 11.47 -45.16
N SER A 317 30.44 11.61 -45.86
CA SER A 317 30.71 10.92 -47.13
C SER A 317 32.20 10.66 -47.34
N SER A 318 32.55 9.85 -48.34
CA SER A 318 33.92 9.36 -48.60
C SER A 318 34.88 10.34 -49.29
N SER A 319 34.59 11.65 -49.29
CA SER A 319 35.41 12.66 -50.01
C SER A 319 35.71 13.91 -49.15
N PRO A 320 36.95 14.11 -48.68
CA PRO A 320 37.30 15.23 -47.80
C PRO A 320 37.18 16.65 -48.40
N ALA A 321 36.99 16.79 -49.71
CA ALA A 321 37.17 18.07 -50.43
C ALA A 321 35.90 18.92 -50.60
N GLY A 322 34.82 18.63 -49.86
CA GLY A 322 33.48 19.17 -50.10
C GLY A 322 32.92 20.10 -49.03
N TRP A 323 33.61 21.21 -48.70
CA TRP A 323 33.11 22.34 -47.89
C TRP A 323 32.38 21.96 -46.58
N SER A 324 33.09 21.23 -45.71
CA SER A 324 32.63 20.64 -44.44
C SER A 324 31.59 19.53 -44.61
N GLN A 325 32.05 18.29 -44.64
CA GLN A 325 31.20 17.09 -44.59
C GLN A 325 31.12 16.47 -43.18
N THR A 326 31.78 17.08 -42.21
CA THR A 326 31.76 16.67 -40.81
C THR A 326 30.39 16.77 -40.15
N THR A 327 30.03 15.83 -39.28
CA THR A 327 28.94 16.07 -38.31
C THR A 327 29.24 17.26 -37.41
N CYS A 328 28.18 17.95 -37.00
CA CYS A 328 28.25 19.25 -36.35
C CYS A 328 28.25 19.13 -34.83
N LEU A 329 29.01 20.01 -34.17
CA LEU A 329 28.91 20.19 -32.72
C LEU A 329 27.86 21.25 -32.42
N GLY A 330 26.88 20.88 -31.61
CA GLY A 330 25.77 21.74 -31.20
C GLY A 330 26.13 22.68 -30.04
N PRO A 331 25.17 23.47 -29.55
CA PRO A 331 25.32 24.26 -28.34
C PRO A 331 25.29 23.38 -27.07
N GLN A 332 25.79 23.91 -25.95
CA GLN A 332 25.97 23.28 -24.62
C GLN A 332 24.73 22.67 -23.94
N TRP A 333 23.58 22.72 -24.61
CA TRP A 333 22.30 22.20 -24.13
C TRP A 333 21.74 21.12 -25.05
N SER A 334 22.52 20.68 -26.04
CA SER A 334 22.10 19.78 -27.12
C SER A 334 22.79 18.42 -27.05
N MET A 335 22.22 17.43 -27.75
CA MET A 335 22.79 16.08 -27.90
C MET A 335 24.03 16.00 -28.81
N GLN A 336 24.78 17.10 -28.93
CA GLN A 336 25.91 17.28 -29.85
C GLN A 336 27.00 18.22 -29.26
N SER A 337 26.95 18.54 -27.96
CA SER A 337 28.04 19.26 -27.29
C SER A 337 28.96 18.29 -26.54
N LEU A 338 30.26 18.39 -26.83
CA LEU A 338 31.36 17.60 -26.25
C LEU A 338 31.64 18.01 -24.80
N ASP A 339 30.62 17.91 -23.94
CA ASP A 339 30.65 18.40 -22.55
C ASP A 339 31.40 17.46 -21.58
N TYR A 340 31.91 16.32 -22.07
CA TYR A 340 32.53 15.26 -21.24
C TYR A 340 33.89 14.78 -21.78
N PHE A 341 33.88 13.98 -22.86
CA PHE A 341 35.05 13.35 -23.46
C PHE A 341 34.94 13.32 -24.99
N TYR A 342 35.40 12.26 -25.67
CA TYR A 342 35.15 12.10 -27.10
C TYR A 342 33.77 11.47 -27.28
N ASP A 343 32.79 12.27 -27.68
CA ASP A 343 31.44 11.79 -27.95
C ASP A 343 31.45 10.85 -29.16
N TYR A 344 30.81 9.71 -28.99
CA TYR A 344 30.53 8.79 -30.09
C TYR A 344 29.62 9.46 -31.12
N ASP A 345 29.79 9.15 -32.41
CA ASP A 345 28.73 9.43 -33.38
C ASP A 345 27.87 8.19 -33.60
N HIS A 346 26.73 8.15 -32.92
CA HIS A 346 25.77 7.03 -32.99
C HIS A 346 25.16 6.85 -34.38
N ASN A 347 25.45 7.73 -35.35
CA ASN A 347 25.06 7.54 -36.74
C ASN A 347 25.97 6.55 -37.48
N ILE A 348 27.23 6.42 -37.09
CA ILE A 348 28.20 5.48 -37.68
C ILE A 348 27.86 4.02 -37.33
N PRO A 349 27.81 3.09 -38.31
CA PRO A 349 27.53 1.68 -38.06
C PRO A 349 28.51 1.03 -37.07
N ALA A 350 29.83 1.16 -37.29
CA ALA A 350 30.84 0.58 -36.41
C ALA A 350 30.70 1.01 -34.94
N THR A 351 30.28 2.26 -34.71
CA THR A 351 29.99 2.82 -33.38
C THR A 351 28.72 2.24 -32.77
N LYS A 352 27.63 2.10 -33.56
CA LYS A 352 26.42 1.39 -33.12
C LYS A 352 26.74 -0.04 -32.73
N ASP A 353 27.36 -0.77 -33.65
CA ASP A 353 27.62 -2.21 -33.56
C ASP A 353 28.53 -2.52 -32.36
N LEU A 354 29.57 -1.70 -32.14
CA LEU A 354 30.44 -1.76 -30.96
C LEU A 354 29.66 -1.65 -29.65
N LEU A 355 28.84 -0.59 -29.50
CA LEU A 355 28.10 -0.35 -28.25
C LEU A 355 27.02 -1.41 -28.02
N VAL A 356 26.38 -1.87 -29.11
CA VAL A 356 25.43 -2.98 -29.08
C VAL A 356 26.10 -4.28 -28.63
N ASP A 357 27.26 -4.63 -29.18
CA ASP A 357 28.00 -5.85 -28.79
C ASP A 357 28.62 -5.74 -27.38
N TRP A 358 28.98 -4.54 -26.94
CA TRP A 358 29.31 -4.27 -25.54
C TRP A 358 28.13 -4.54 -24.61
N THR A 359 26.92 -4.14 -25.01
CA THR A 359 25.69 -4.38 -24.23
C THR A 359 25.29 -5.85 -24.21
N LYS A 360 25.41 -6.57 -25.34
CA LYS A 360 25.24 -8.03 -25.41
C LYS A 360 26.23 -8.73 -24.47
N TRP A 361 27.48 -8.30 -24.45
CA TRP A 361 28.52 -8.83 -23.55
C TRP A 361 28.25 -8.50 -22.08
N ALA A 362 27.86 -7.28 -21.73
CA ALA A 362 27.45 -6.95 -20.36
C ALA A 362 26.24 -7.78 -19.90
N PHE A 363 25.35 -8.15 -20.82
CA PHE A 363 24.21 -9.02 -20.53
C PHE A 363 24.62 -10.49 -20.34
N ASP A 364 25.46 -11.07 -21.21
CA ASP A 364 25.81 -12.50 -21.17
C ASP A 364 27.01 -12.80 -20.27
N ASP A 365 28.11 -12.11 -20.48
CA ASP A 365 29.42 -12.40 -19.91
C ASP A 365 29.56 -11.87 -18.49
N LEU A 366 29.12 -10.63 -18.24
CA LEU A 366 29.02 -10.12 -16.87
C LEU A 366 27.80 -10.69 -16.16
N GLY A 367 26.70 -10.93 -16.89
CA GLY A 367 25.45 -11.49 -16.37
C GLY A 367 24.38 -10.46 -16.00
N SER A 368 24.57 -9.17 -16.32
CA SER A 368 23.69 -8.08 -15.89
C SER A 368 22.38 -8.04 -16.69
N LYS A 369 21.24 -8.03 -16.01
CA LYS A 369 19.92 -8.18 -16.66
C LYS A 369 19.05 -6.92 -16.68
N GLY A 370 19.52 -5.83 -16.07
CA GLY A 370 18.98 -4.48 -16.28
C GLY A 370 20.06 -3.48 -16.69
N LEU A 371 19.64 -2.33 -17.21
CA LEU A 371 20.50 -1.23 -17.68
C LEU A 371 20.05 0.09 -17.01
N ARG A 372 20.96 0.77 -16.30
CA ARG A 372 20.92 2.23 -16.12
C ARG A 372 21.76 2.81 -17.26
N VAL A 373 21.21 3.81 -17.95
CA VAL A 373 21.88 4.45 -19.08
C VAL A 373 22.20 5.88 -18.68
N ASP A 374 23.48 6.22 -18.78
CA ASP A 374 24.06 7.51 -18.43
C ASP A 374 23.70 8.61 -19.43
N ALA A 375 23.55 9.86 -18.97
CA ALA A 375 23.57 11.07 -19.79
C ALA A 375 22.66 11.04 -21.04
N VAL A 376 21.46 10.46 -20.96
CA VAL A 376 20.61 10.19 -22.15
C VAL A 376 20.02 11.44 -22.83
N LYS A 377 20.31 12.61 -22.28
CA LYS A 377 20.09 13.93 -22.88
C LYS A 377 21.11 14.30 -23.96
N HIS A 378 22.29 13.68 -23.92
CA HIS A 378 23.46 14.10 -24.70
C HIS A 378 23.69 13.29 -25.99
N PHE A 379 22.85 12.28 -26.28
CA PHE A 379 22.86 11.52 -27.54
C PHE A 379 21.46 11.15 -28.06
N GLU A 380 21.36 10.69 -29.31
CA GLU A 380 20.08 10.47 -30.00
C GLU A 380 19.20 9.37 -29.37
N PRO A 381 17.91 9.64 -29.05
CA PRO A 381 16.94 8.62 -28.61
C PRO A 381 16.75 7.48 -29.62
N SER A 382 16.99 7.74 -30.90
CA SER A 382 16.92 6.73 -31.98
C SER A 382 17.99 5.64 -31.84
N PHE A 383 19.14 5.93 -31.20
CA PHE A 383 20.15 4.92 -30.86
C PHE A 383 19.66 4.01 -29.73
N MET A 384 19.04 4.55 -28.67
CA MET A 384 18.45 3.71 -27.60
C MET A 384 17.36 2.78 -28.13
N ARG A 385 16.58 3.23 -29.11
CA ARG A 385 15.69 2.31 -29.84
C ARG A 385 16.50 1.18 -30.48
N THR A 386 17.43 1.48 -31.38
CA THR A 386 18.19 0.47 -32.15
C THR A 386 18.91 -0.51 -31.22
N MET A 387 19.52 -0.02 -30.14
CA MET A 387 20.11 -0.82 -29.06
C MET A 387 19.15 -1.88 -28.50
N LEU A 388 17.93 -1.48 -28.14
CA LEU A 388 16.94 -2.36 -27.53
C LEU A 388 16.30 -3.31 -28.55
N GLU A 389 16.18 -2.89 -29.81
CA GLU A 389 15.71 -3.75 -30.91
C GLU A 389 16.74 -4.84 -31.25
N GLU A 390 18.03 -4.50 -31.34
CA GLU A 390 19.13 -5.45 -31.56
C GLU A 390 19.30 -6.42 -30.38
N MET A 391 19.18 -5.95 -29.14
CA MET A 391 19.14 -6.80 -27.95
C MET A 391 17.96 -7.78 -28.05
N ARG A 392 16.74 -7.28 -28.30
CA ARG A 392 15.52 -8.11 -28.38
C ARG A 392 15.58 -9.15 -29.50
N ALA A 393 16.04 -8.74 -30.70
CA ALA A 393 16.18 -9.61 -31.87
C ALA A 393 17.25 -10.70 -31.65
N SER A 394 18.34 -10.36 -30.97
CA SER A 394 19.40 -11.31 -30.60
C SER A 394 19.09 -12.16 -29.34
N GLY A 395 17.84 -12.11 -28.85
CA GLY A 395 17.33 -12.97 -27.77
C GLY A 395 17.51 -12.44 -26.34
N ARG A 396 17.91 -11.18 -26.18
CA ARG A 396 18.23 -10.55 -24.88
C ARG A 396 17.19 -9.49 -24.52
N THR A 397 16.42 -9.73 -23.48
CA THR A 397 15.41 -8.78 -22.97
C THR A 397 15.85 -8.27 -21.59
N PRO A 398 16.36 -7.03 -21.46
CA PRO A 398 16.60 -6.42 -20.16
C PRO A 398 15.28 -6.21 -19.40
N ASN A 399 15.21 -6.64 -18.13
CA ASN A 399 14.00 -6.52 -17.32
C ASN A 399 13.79 -5.10 -16.74
N LEU A 400 14.85 -4.28 -16.73
CA LEU A 400 14.84 -2.87 -16.38
C LEU A 400 15.70 -2.12 -17.41
N VAL A 401 15.16 -1.04 -17.96
CA VAL A 401 15.92 -0.03 -18.70
C VAL A 401 15.52 1.33 -18.16
N VAL A 402 16.47 2.08 -17.60
CA VAL A 402 16.24 3.44 -17.09
C VAL A 402 17.27 4.41 -17.64
N GLY A 403 16.82 5.44 -18.35
CA GLY A 403 17.65 6.56 -18.78
C GLY A 403 17.75 7.64 -17.72
N GLU A 404 18.95 8.21 -17.58
CA GLU A 404 19.23 9.36 -16.74
C GLU A 404 19.30 10.61 -17.61
N TRP A 405 18.18 11.35 -17.65
CA TRP A 405 18.05 12.64 -18.32
C TRP A 405 18.11 13.72 -17.23
N TYR A 406 19.27 14.31 -16.99
CA TYR A 406 19.46 15.28 -15.91
C TYR A 406 18.65 16.57 -16.15
N GLY A 407 17.59 16.77 -15.35
CA GLY A 407 16.78 17.99 -15.36
C GLY A 407 15.33 17.74 -14.93
N ASN A 408 14.70 18.72 -14.29
CA ASN A 408 13.33 18.62 -13.75
C ASN A 408 12.22 18.98 -14.75
N ASN A 409 12.53 19.26 -16.02
CA ASN A 409 11.52 19.57 -17.04
C ASN A 409 10.75 18.29 -17.46
N ARG A 410 9.51 18.15 -16.99
CA ARG A 410 8.64 17.01 -17.31
C ARG A 410 8.40 16.78 -18.80
N ALA A 411 8.31 17.85 -19.59
CA ALA A 411 8.09 17.74 -21.04
C ALA A 411 9.29 17.11 -21.75
N GLU A 412 10.51 17.44 -21.32
CA GLU A 412 11.74 16.79 -21.81
C GLU A 412 11.85 15.33 -21.31
N LEU A 413 11.67 15.11 -19.99
CA LEU A 413 11.74 13.78 -19.36
C LEU A 413 10.78 12.78 -20.02
N LYS A 414 9.53 13.20 -20.27
CA LYS A 414 8.54 12.38 -20.98
C LYS A 414 8.87 12.29 -22.48
N GLY A 415 9.24 13.41 -23.10
CA GLY A 415 9.55 13.50 -24.53
C GLY A 415 10.69 12.58 -24.97
N TRP A 416 11.70 12.35 -24.11
CA TRP A 416 12.75 11.36 -24.38
C TRP A 416 12.18 9.94 -24.47
N VAL A 417 11.38 9.51 -23.49
CA VAL A 417 10.75 8.17 -23.50
C VAL A 417 9.81 8.01 -24.69
N ASP A 418 9.00 9.03 -24.98
CA ASP A 418 8.13 9.07 -26.16
C ASP A 418 8.94 8.94 -27.47
N ALA A 419 10.10 9.61 -27.58
CA ALA A 419 10.97 9.57 -28.74
C ALA A 419 11.64 8.19 -28.95
N VAL A 420 12.09 7.53 -27.88
CA VAL A 420 12.61 6.14 -27.94
C VAL A 420 11.52 5.20 -28.43
N TYR A 421 10.28 5.34 -27.93
CA TYR A 421 9.17 4.49 -28.34
C TYR A 421 8.64 4.78 -29.76
N SER A 422 8.63 6.04 -30.19
CA SER A 422 7.99 6.50 -31.44
C SER A 422 8.38 5.62 -32.64
N GLY A 423 9.68 5.38 -32.82
CA GLY A 423 10.20 4.57 -33.91
C GLY A 423 10.35 3.06 -33.64
N MET A 424 10.03 2.58 -32.42
CA MET A 424 10.34 1.20 -31.96
C MET A 424 9.30 0.18 -32.41
N ASN A 425 9.76 -0.98 -32.91
CA ASN A 425 8.92 -2.07 -33.38
C ASN A 425 8.05 -2.71 -32.26
N THR A 426 6.96 -3.36 -32.67
CA THR A 426 5.92 -3.88 -31.77
C THR A 426 6.42 -4.94 -30.79
N ASP A 427 7.30 -5.86 -31.21
CA ASP A 427 7.80 -6.91 -30.33
C ASP A 427 8.73 -6.35 -29.24
N THR A 428 9.62 -5.43 -29.62
CA THR A 428 10.49 -4.73 -28.65
C THR A 428 9.66 -3.86 -27.71
N ARG A 429 8.71 -3.09 -28.25
CA ARG A 429 7.80 -2.21 -27.48
C ARG A 429 6.95 -2.97 -26.46
N ASN A 430 6.52 -4.19 -26.78
CA ASN A 430 5.69 -5.02 -25.90
C ASN A 430 6.49 -5.75 -24.81
N ASN A 431 7.81 -5.98 -25.02
CA ASN A 431 8.65 -6.76 -24.11
C ASN A 431 9.67 -5.91 -23.32
N VAL A 432 10.01 -4.70 -23.78
CA VAL A 432 11.02 -3.83 -23.17
C VAL A 432 10.38 -2.54 -22.67
N GLN A 433 10.47 -2.31 -21.36
CA GLN A 433 9.86 -1.17 -20.69
C GLN A 433 10.90 -0.09 -20.34
N VAL A 434 11.02 0.89 -21.24
CA VAL A 434 11.92 2.06 -21.13
C VAL A 434 11.39 3.01 -20.06
N ARG A 435 12.27 3.45 -19.16
CA ARG A 435 11.96 4.36 -18.05
C ARG A 435 12.89 5.56 -18.02
N VAL A 436 12.48 6.60 -17.32
CA VAL A 436 13.33 7.73 -16.95
C VAL A 436 13.32 7.92 -15.43
N PHE A 437 14.39 8.50 -14.86
CA PHE A 437 14.40 8.93 -13.46
C PHE A 437 13.51 10.17 -13.26
N ASP A 438 12.66 10.17 -12.22
CA ASP A 438 11.74 11.28 -11.93
C ASP A 438 12.43 12.42 -11.16
N PHE A 439 13.26 13.18 -11.87
CA PHE A 439 13.90 14.39 -11.36
C PHE A 439 12.88 15.47 -10.93
N ALA A 440 11.68 15.49 -11.52
CA ALA A 440 10.64 16.47 -11.21
C ALA A 440 9.95 16.19 -9.86
N LEU A 441 9.66 14.92 -9.56
CA LEU A 441 9.28 14.47 -8.21
C LEU A 441 10.40 14.72 -7.21
N ARG A 442 11.65 14.40 -7.57
CA ARG A 442 12.81 14.54 -6.68
C ARG A 442 13.02 16.00 -6.25
N ASP A 443 12.93 16.93 -7.19
CA ASP A 443 12.94 18.37 -6.89
C ASP A 443 11.75 18.77 -6.00
N ALA A 444 10.52 18.37 -6.34
CA ALA A 444 9.35 18.69 -5.52
C ALA A 444 9.44 18.16 -4.07
N LEU A 445 10.06 16.99 -3.85
CA LEU A 445 10.39 16.48 -2.52
C LEU A 445 11.47 17.32 -1.83
N LYS A 446 12.53 17.74 -2.54
CA LYS A 446 13.54 18.68 -1.99
C LYS A 446 12.91 20.00 -1.55
N GLN A 447 12.07 20.60 -2.39
CA GLN A 447 11.39 21.86 -2.07
C GLN A 447 10.50 21.73 -0.83
N ALA A 448 9.82 20.59 -0.65
CA ALA A 448 8.97 20.34 0.53
C ALA A 448 9.77 20.09 1.81
N LEU A 449 10.90 19.37 1.71
CA LEU A 449 11.67 18.89 2.86
C LEU A 449 12.68 19.91 3.37
N ASP A 450 13.53 20.44 2.49
CA ASP A 450 14.58 21.40 2.87
C ASP A 450 14.05 22.84 2.85
N ASN A 451 13.22 23.19 1.86
CA ASN A 451 12.78 24.58 1.62
C ASN A 451 11.34 24.87 2.12
N GLY A 452 10.67 23.89 2.75
CA GLY A 452 9.39 24.06 3.44
C GLY A 452 8.15 24.32 2.55
N ALA A 453 8.25 24.06 1.24
CA ALA A 453 7.14 24.18 0.29
C ALA A 453 5.99 23.19 0.59
N ASP A 454 4.85 23.34 -0.10
CA ASP A 454 3.70 22.44 0.05
C ASP A 454 4.05 21.03 -0.45
N PRO A 455 4.02 19.98 0.41
CA PRO A 455 4.42 18.62 0.03
C PRO A 455 3.48 17.98 -0.99
N ARG A 456 2.26 18.52 -1.18
CA ARG A 456 1.33 18.04 -2.21
C ARG A 456 1.88 18.26 -3.63
N ASN A 457 2.83 19.18 -3.79
CA ASN A 457 3.58 19.31 -5.04
C ASN A 457 4.32 18.02 -5.43
N ALA A 458 4.67 17.13 -4.49
CA ALA A 458 5.25 15.82 -4.80
C ALA A 458 4.26 14.89 -5.55
N TYR A 459 2.95 15.13 -5.46
CA TYR A 459 1.97 14.52 -6.36
C TYR A 459 1.96 15.24 -7.70
N PHE A 460 1.59 16.53 -7.70
CA PHE A 460 1.32 17.31 -8.91
C PHE A 460 2.54 17.59 -9.81
N ASN A 461 3.77 17.44 -9.32
CA ASN A 461 4.99 17.54 -10.11
C ASN A 461 5.60 16.19 -10.51
N SER A 462 5.07 15.05 -10.06
CA SER A 462 5.56 13.72 -10.46
C SER A 462 5.16 13.38 -11.89
N LEU A 463 6.02 12.62 -12.60
CA LEU A 463 5.74 12.13 -13.95
C LEU A 463 4.53 11.16 -14.02
N ARG A 464 4.05 10.68 -12.86
CA ARG A 464 2.85 9.83 -12.74
C ARG A 464 1.54 10.64 -12.69
N PHE A 465 1.53 11.79 -12.03
CA PHE A 465 0.31 12.50 -11.63
C PHE A 465 0.24 13.96 -12.10
N ALA A 466 1.23 14.45 -12.86
CA ALA A 466 1.24 15.82 -13.34
C ALA A 466 0.00 16.19 -14.18
N THR A 467 -0.59 17.35 -13.87
CA THR A 467 -1.83 17.87 -14.47
C THR A 467 -1.58 18.87 -15.61
N ASP A 468 -0.32 19.07 -16.01
CA ASP A 468 0.13 19.98 -17.06
C ASP A 468 0.18 19.33 -18.46
N GLY A 469 -0.31 18.09 -18.57
CA GLY A 469 -0.23 17.26 -19.79
C GLY A 469 1.04 16.40 -19.90
N ASN A 470 2.06 16.64 -19.08
CA ASN A 470 3.36 15.96 -19.16
C ASN A 470 3.44 14.70 -18.26
N SER A 471 2.33 13.99 -18.09
CA SER A 471 2.23 12.76 -17.29
C SER A 471 2.21 11.50 -18.17
N PHE A 472 2.78 10.40 -17.66
CA PHE A 472 2.62 9.05 -18.23
C PHE A 472 1.29 8.38 -17.86
N GLY A 473 0.52 8.92 -16.90
CA GLY A 473 -0.71 8.33 -16.36
C GLY A 473 -0.53 7.02 -15.56
N SER A 474 0.62 6.36 -15.69
CA SER A 474 0.98 5.10 -15.04
C SER A 474 2.44 5.14 -14.55
N GLY A 475 2.79 4.31 -13.56
CA GLY A 475 4.16 4.22 -13.01
C GLY A 475 5.14 3.45 -13.91
N ASN A 476 4.65 2.90 -15.03
CA ASN A 476 5.36 1.94 -15.86
C ASN A 476 6.70 2.45 -16.39
N ASN A 477 6.75 3.72 -16.78
CA ASN A 477 7.89 4.37 -17.44
C ASN A 477 8.75 5.20 -16.47
N ILE A 478 8.63 4.97 -15.16
CA ILE A 478 9.18 5.86 -14.14
C ILE A 478 10.04 5.09 -13.14
N VAL A 479 11.21 5.65 -12.80
CA VAL A 479 11.99 5.29 -11.61
C VAL A 479 12.04 6.50 -10.68
N THR A 480 11.56 6.34 -9.45
CA THR A 480 11.54 7.43 -8.45
C THR A 480 12.70 7.30 -7.48
N PHE A 481 13.23 8.43 -7.00
CA PHE A 481 14.39 8.47 -6.12
C PHE A 481 14.37 9.76 -5.27
N LEU A 482 15.26 9.85 -4.28
CA LEU A 482 15.38 11.02 -3.40
C LEU A 482 16.75 11.71 -3.56
N ASN A 483 17.82 10.92 -3.43
CA ASN A 483 19.20 11.29 -3.72
C ASN A 483 19.82 10.25 -4.65
N ASN A 484 20.92 10.60 -5.31
CA ASN A 484 21.75 9.72 -6.14
C ASN A 484 23.24 10.13 -5.96
N HIS A 485 24.14 9.65 -6.83
CA HIS A 485 25.57 9.99 -6.70
C HIS A 485 25.90 11.45 -7.05
N ASP A 486 25.13 12.08 -7.93
CA ASP A 486 25.31 13.49 -8.34
C ASP A 486 24.89 14.43 -7.22
N PHE A 487 23.74 14.16 -6.59
CA PHE A 487 23.22 14.97 -5.49
C PHE A 487 24.02 14.75 -4.20
N ARG A 488 25.16 15.44 -4.11
CA ARG A 488 26.21 15.27 -3.09
C ARG A 488 26.37 16.43 -2.12
N SER A 489 25.78 17.60 -2.41
CA SER A 489 26.08 18.88 -1.74
C SER A 489 25.03 19.32 -0.71
N ASP A 490 25.43 19.67 0.51
CA ASP A 490 24.48 20.13 1.55
C ASP A 490 24.04 21.58 1.39
N ASN A 491 24.85 22.43 0.76
CA ASN A 491 24.49 23.81 0.46
C ASN A 491 23.41 23.89 -0.66
N PRO A 492 22.20 24.42 -0.37
CA PRO A 492 21.10 24.47 -1.34
C PRO A 492 21.29 25.45 -2.51
N THR A 493 22.35 26.27 -2.55
CA THR A 493 22.61 27.16 -3.71
C THR A 493 23.23 26.44 -4.90
N PHE A 494 23.68 25.19 -4.77
CA PHE A 494 24.24 24.41 -5.86
C PHE A 494 23.19 23.51 -6.53
N GLY A 495 23.33 23.31 -7.85
CA GLY A 495 22.45 22.41 -8.62
C GLY A 495 22.59 20.92 -8.27
N ASP A 496 23.66 20.55 -7.57
CA ASP A 496 23.96 19.20 -7.06
C ASP A 496 23.55 19.01 -5.58
N ALA A 497 22.64 19.84 -5.06
CA ALA A 497 22.25 19.82 -3.66
C ALA A 497 21.36 18.62 -3.27
N LEU A 498 21.76 17.87 -2.24
CA LEU A 498 21.02 16.70 -1.72
C LEU A 498 19.82 17.08 -0.85
N VAL A 499 18.86 16.15 -0.71
CA VAL A 499 17.76 16.23 0.25
C VAL A 499 18.24 15.69 1.58
N HIS A 500 18.27 16.51 2.63
CA HIS A 500 18.91 16.15 3.90
C HIS A 500 18.06 16.43 5.15
N ASN A 501 17.00 17.24 5.06
CA ASN A 501 16.10 17.49 6.18
C ASN A 501 14.96 16.45 6.21
N ASN A 502 14.98 15.55 7.20
CA ASN A 502 14.05 14.43 7.34
C ASN A 502 13.83 13.59 6.06
N PRO A 503 14.90 13.07 5.41
CA PRO A 503 14.79 12.29 4.17
C PRO A 503 13.96 11.00 4.30
N ASP A 504 13.73 10.49 5.52
CA ASP A 504 12.84 9.34 5.72
C ASP A 504 11.38 9.62 5.36
N LEU A 505 10.93 10.89 5.38
CA LEU A 505 9.61 11.29 4.88
C LEU A 505 9.52 11.16 3.35
N GLY A 506 10.60 11.50 2.63
CA GLY A 506 10.71 11.33 1.18
C GLY A 506 10.71 9.85 0.80
N TYR A 507 11.43 9.02 1.56
CA TYR A 507 11.39 7.57 1.41
C TYR A 507 10.01 6.97 1.74
N ALA A 508 9.29 7.49 2.72
CA ALA A 508 7.92 7.06 3.00
C ALA A 508 6.99 7.26 1.79
N TRP A 509 7.06 8.42 1.11
CA TRP A 509 6.29 8.68 -0.10
C TRP A 509 6.61 7.67 -1.21
N ILE A 510 7.88 7.55 -1.62
CA ILE A 510 8.23 6.70 -2.77
C ILE A 510 8.12 5.19 -2.48
N LEU A 511 8.26 4.76 -1.22
CA LEU A 511 8.14 3.34 -0.84
C LEU A 511 6.71 2.92 -0.49
N THR A 512 5.81 3.82 -0.07
CA THR A 512 4.41 3.45 0.23
C THR A 512 3.42 3.84 -0.85
N ASN A 513 3.88 4.36 -2.00
CA ASN A 513 3.03 4.69 -3.14
C ASN A 513 3.49 3.93 -4.41
N ASN A 514 2.98 2.70 -4.60
CA ASN A 514 3.31 1.87 -5.76
C ASN A 514 2.88 2.47 -7.11
N GLN A 515 2.04 3.51 -7.11
CA GLN A 515 1.59 4.15 -8.34
C GLN A 515 2.69 4.96 -9.01
N LEU A 516 3.65 5.49 -8.26
CA LEU A 516 4.66 6.41 -8.79
C LEU A 516 5.63 5.76 -9.79
N GLY A 517 5.90 4.46 -9.65
CA GLY A 517 6.85 3.72 -10.48
C GLY A 517 7.77 2.83 -9.64
N VAL A 518 8.99 2.60 -10.13
CA VAL A 518 9.98 1.78 -9.41
C VAL A 518 10.79 2.65 -8.45
N PRO A 519 10.65 2.52 -7.12
CA PRO A 519 11.46 3.30 -6.18
C PRO A 519 12.92 2.82 -6.16
N ALA A 520 13.85 3.77 -6.13
CA ALA A 520 15.28 3.59 -5.98
C ALA A 520 15.74 4.17 -4.63
N VAL A 521 16.50 3.35 -3.87
CA VAL A 521 17.14 3.75 -2.61
C VAL A 521 18.63 3.97 -2.85
N PHE A 522 19.18 5.05 -2.31
CA PHE A 522 20.59 5.43 -2.42
C PHE A 522 21.45 4.79 -1.31
N TYR A 523 22.70 4.44 -1.61
CA TYR A 523 23.57 3.72 -0.66
C TYR A 523 23.85 4.52 0.62
N PRO A 524 24.28 5.79 0.59
CA PRO A 524 24.47 6.62 1.79
C PRO A 524 23.20 6.86 2.62
N ASP A 525 22.04 7.10 1.99
CA ASP A 525 20.77 7.23 2.73
C ASP A 525 20.48 5.96 3.56
N TYR A 526 20.73 4.79 2.99
CA TYR A 526 20.43 3.50 3.62
C TYR A 526 21.50 3.07 4.64
N TYR A 527 22.79 3.11 4.29
CA TYR A 527 23.90 2.63 5.14
C TYR A 527 24.59 3.72 5.98
N GLY A 528 24.28 5.00 5.75
CA GLY A 528 24.96 6.16 6.36
C GLY A 528 25.99 6.80 5.41
N TYR A 529 26.16 8.11 5.55
CA TYR A 529 27.13 8.90 4.79
C TYR A 529 28.56 8.72 5.37
N PRO A 530 29.63 8.75 4.54
CA PRO A 530 31.00 8.71 5.02
C PRO A 530 31.36 10.00 5.78
N ALA A 531 32.40 9.94 6.60
CA ALA A 531 32.87 11.09 7.38
C ALA A 531 33.50 12.15 6.47
N ARG A 532 33.42 13.43 6.87
CA ARG A 532 34.17 14.49 6.18
C ARG A 532 35.67 14.19 6.25
N ASN A 533 36.31 14.19 5.09
CA ASN A 533 37.71 13.79 4.88
C ASN A 533 38.02 12.33 5.30
N THR A 534 37.24 11.36 4.79
CA THR A 534 37.53 9.93 5.04
C THR A 534 38.83 9.52 4.35
N THR A 535 39.78 9.02 5.15
CA THR A 535 41.07 8.50 4.68
C THR A 535 41.00 7.01 4.39
N TYR A 536 41.35 6.61 3.16
CA TYR A 536 41.52 5.22 2.77
C TYR A 536 43.01 4.86 2.75
N GLY A 537 43.50 4.50 3.94
CA GLY A 537 44.90 4.23 4.25
C GLY A 537 45.79 5.49 4.13
N ASN A 538 46.31 5.76 2.94
CA ASN A 538 47.14 6.94 2.65
C ASN A 538 46.39 8.01 1.84
N ASP A 539 45.32 7.65 1.11
CA ASP A 539 44.56 8.59 0.28
C ASP A 539 43.49 9.28 1.15
N VAL A 540 43.70 10.57 1.47
CA VAL A 540 42.67 11.40 2.12
C VAL A 540 41.72 11.91 1.04
N ILE A 541 40.52 11.33 0.94
CA ILE A 541 39.50 11.83 0.02
C ILE A 541 38.79 13.01 0.70
N GLY A 542 38.89 14.21 0.13
CA GLY A 542 38.33 15.43 0.70
C GLY A 542 36.82 15.54 0.44
N PHE A 543 36.01 15.57 1.50
CA PHE A 543 34.55 15.67 1.39
C PHE A 543 34.08 17.06 1.87
N ASN A 544 34.11 18.05 0.98
CA ASN A 544 33.63 19.41 1.29
C ASN A 544 32.10 19.56 1.22
N TYR A 545 31.38 18.51 0.79
CA TYR A 545 29.99 18.62 0.31
C TYR A 545 28.95 17.80 1.09
N HIS A 546 29.35 16.73 1.77
CA HIS A 546 28.41 15.88 2.50
C HIS A 546 28.04 16.44 3.89
N PRO A 547 26.76 16.38 4.29
CA PRO A 547 26.32 16.78 5.63
C PRO A 547 26.72 15.73 6.66
N VAL A 548 27.31 16.18 7.75
CA VAL A 548 27.73 15.31 8.85
C VAL A 548 26.57 14.96 9.78
N GLY A 549 26.57 13.72 10.30
CA GLY A 549 25.63 13.29 11.34
C GLY A 549 24.26 12.83 10.85
N LEU A 550 24.01 12.71 9.55
CA LEU A 550 22.80 12.04 9.05
C LEU A 550 22.77 10.56 9.47
N PRO A 551 21.72 10.08 10.16
CA PRO A 551 21.62 8.69 10.58
C PRO A 551 21.27 7.77 9.40
N ALA A 552 21.85 6.57 9.38
CA ALA A 552 21.56 5.54 8.39
C ALA A 552 20.08 5.11 8.45
N LEU A 553 19.33 5.27 7.36
CA LEU A 553 17.89 5.03 7.33
C LEU A 553 17.49 3.56 7.20
N LYS A 554 18.44 2.61 7.11
CA LYS A 554 18.15 1.17 6.94
C LYS A 554 17.00 0.64 7.79
N PRO A 555 16.92 0.86 9.12
CA PRO A 555 15.83 0.30 9.93
C PRO A 555 14.43 0.87 9.59
N ALA A 556 14.36 2.08 9.03
CA ALA A 556 13.13 2.69 8.56
C ALA A 556 12.79 2.21 7.15
N ILE A 557 13.76 2.20 6.23
CA ILE A 557 13.60 1.75 4.84
C ILE A 557 13.25 0.26 4.79
N ASP A 558 13.87 -0.59 5.62
CA ASP A 558 13.51 -2.01 5.78
C ASP A 558 12.02 -2.16 6.10
N LYS A 559 11.51 -1.45 7.12
CA LYS A 559 10.09 -1.48 7.52
C LYS A 559 9.18 -1.03 6.38
N LEU A 560 9.54 0.06 5.69
CA LEU A 560 8.79 0.57 4.54
C LEU A 560 8.75 -0.46 3.39
N ILE A 561 9.84 -1.17 3.10
CA ILE A 561 9.88 -2.23 2.08
C ILE A 561 9.04 -3.45 2.50
N GLN A 562 9.05 -3.86 3.77
CA GLN A 562 8.19 -4.96 4.23
C GLN A 562 6.70 -4.57 4.18
N VAL A 563 6.34 -3.34 4.55
CA VAL A 563 4.97 -2.81 4.40
C VAL A 563 4.57 -2.75 2.92
N HIS A 564 5.47 -2.29 2.04
CA HIS A 564 5.24 -2.27 0.59
C HIS A 564 4.92 -3.68 0.07
N LYS A 565 5.80 -4.64 0.33
CA LYS A 565 5.69 -6.04 -0.13
C LYS A 565 4.47 -6.77 0.43
N LYS A 566 4.01 -6.43 1.64
CA LYS A 566 2.92 -7.15 2.33
C LYS A 566 1.52 -6.58 2.05
N TYR A 567 1.41 -5.29 1.75
CA TYR A 567 0.12 -4.58 1.73
C TYR A 567 -0.12 -3.65 0.53
N ILE A 568 0.91 -3.25 -0.23
CA ILE A 568 0.83 -2.14 -1.20
C ILE A 568 1.18 -2.56 -2.63
N THR A 569 2.15 -3.47 -2.81
CA THR A 569 2.50 -4.04 -4.12
C THR A 569 1.25 -4.53 -4.84
N GLY A 570 1.10 -4.19 -6.13
CA GLY A 570 -0.03 -4.62 -6.96
C GLY A 570 -1.32 -3.78 -6.83
N SER A 571 -1.44 -2.90 -5.85
CA SER A 571 -2.62 -2.01 -5.71
C SER A 571 -2.88 -1.25 -7.02
N THR A 572 -4.13 -1.22 -7.49
CA THR A 572 -4.48 -0.66 -8.81
C THR A 572 -4.63 0.86 -8.85
N SER A 573 -4.84 1.53 -7.70
CA SER A 573 -5.05 2.98 -7.64
C SER A 573 -4.67 3.57 -6.28
N MET A 574 -4.36 4.87 -6.30
CA MET A 574 -4.13 5.69 -5.10
C MET A 574 -4.93 6.98 -5.21
N ASP A 575 -5.57 7.39 -4.12
CA ASP A 575 -6.39 8.60 -4.01
C ASP A 575 -5.71 9.59 -3.05
N LEU A 576 -5.34 10.78 -3.54
CA LEU A 576 -4.77 11.86 -2.71
C LEU A 576 -5.90 12.60 -1.98
N LEU A 577 -6.14 12.23 -0.73
CA LEU A 577 -7.29 12.70 0.05
C LEU A 577 -7.20 14.18 0.45
N ASN A 578 -6.00 14.78 0.48
CA ASN A 578 -5.79 16.19 0.86
C ASN A 578 -5.37 17.13 -0.28
N HIS A 579 -5.73 16.80 -1.54
CA HIS A 579 -5.34 17.50 -2.76
C HIS A 579 -5.57 19.03 -2.79
N PHE A 580 -5.04 19.72 -3.81
CA PHE A 580 -5.37 21.13 -4.05
C PHE A 580 -6.87 21.26 -4.40
N GLY A 581 -7.65 21.70 -3.41
CA GLY A 581 -9.12 21.81 -3.47
C GLY A 581 -9.69 22.42 -2.19
N GLY A 582 -8.92 23.31 -1.55
CA GLY A 582 -9.10 23.78 -0.16
C GLY A 582 -10.26 24.73 0.12
N SER A 583 -11.36 24.65 -0.65
CA SER A 583 -12.69 25.14 -0.26
C SER A 583 -13.78 24.65 -1.24
N ASN A 584 -14.97 24.39 -0.68
CA ASN A 584 -16.26 24.23 -1.38
C ASN A 584 -16.52 23.01 -2.31
N THR A 585 -15.62 22.04 -2.49
CA THR A 585 -15.98 20.77 -3.20
C THR A 585 -15.55 19.46 -2.53
N ALA A 586 -14.74 19.46 -1.47
CA ALA A 586 -14.69 18.30 -0.57
C ALA A 586 -15.96 18.26 0.29
N PRO A 587 -16.72 17.15 0.36
CA PRO A 587 -17.91 17.07 1.20
C PRO A 587 -17.51 17.21 2.68
N ALA A 588 -18.06 18.24 3.33
CA ALA A 588 -17.41 18.88 4.47
C ALA A 588 -17.47 18.09 5.80
N PRO A 589 -16.53 18.32 6.74
CA PRO A 589 -15.19 18.90 6.60
C PRO A 589 -14.07 18.01 7.17
N ASN A 590 -12.87 18.04 6.56
CA ASN A 590 -11.64 17.54 7.20
C ASN A 590 -11.24 18.51 8.31
N ASN A 591 -11.26 18.04 9.56
CA ASN A 591 -11.06 18.87 10.75
C ASN A 591 -9.60 18.81 11.21
N TYR A 592 -8.76 19.72 10.70
CA TYR A 592 -7.36 19.85 11.13
C TYR A 592 -7.29 20.55 12.49
N ILE A 593 -7.20 19.74 13.54
CA ILE A 593 -7.06 20.16 14.94
C ILE A 593 -5.62 20.64 15.21
N GLN A 594 -4.63 20.04 14.56
CA GLN A 594 -3.23 20.46 14.60
C GLN A 594 -2.52 20.12 13.27
N SER A 595 -1.56 20.96 12.88
CA SER A 595 -1.03 21.06 11.51
C SER A 595 -2.11 21.47 10.48
N SER A 596 -1.82 21.37 9.18
CA SER A 596 -2.64 21.91 8.10
C SER A 596 -2.52 21.11 6.79
N PRO A 597 -3.51 21.16 5.87
CA PRO A 597 -3.51 20.34 4.65
C PRO A 597 -2.37 20.65 3.68
N ASN A 598 -1.72 21.82 3.79
CA ASN A 598 -0.53 22.22 3.03
C ASN A 598 0.81 21.89 3.72
N LYS A 599 0.80 21.05 4.77
CA LYS A 599 2.00 20.56 5.47
C LYS A 599 2.03 19.03 5.60
N VAL A 600 1.10 18.33 4.94
CA VAL A 600 1.00 16.87 4.98
C VAL A 600 0.72 16.27 3.61
N LEU A 601 1.00 14.97 3.46
CA LEU A 601 0.38 14.12 2.44
C LEU A 601 -0.53 13.13 3.16
N VAL A 602 -1.79 13.02 2.77
CA VAL A 602 -2.75 12.01 3.27
C VAL A 602 -3.38 11.34 2.06
N TYR A 603 -3.26 10.02 1.96
CA TYR A 603 -3.70 9.26 0.79
C TYR A 603 -4.11 7.82 1.13
N GLN A 604 -4.87 7.23 0.22
CA GLN A 604 -5.42 5.88 0.35
C GLN A 604 -5.08 5.03 -0.88
N LEU A 605 -4.62 3.80 -0.66
CA LEU A 605 -4.35 2.82 -1.71
C LEU A 605 -5.43 1.74 -1.71
N ASN A 606 -5.82 1.33 -2.92
CA ASN A 606 -6.92 0.43 -3.17
C ASN A 606 -6.57 -1.03 -2.85
N ALA A 607 -7.48 -1.76 -2.21
CA ALA A 607 -7.38 -3.21 -1.99
C ALA A 607 -7.38 -4.02 -3.29
N ALA A 608 -7.99 -3.49 -4.36
CA ALA A 608 -7.99 -4.11 -5.67
C ALA A 608 -6.55 -4.28 -6.17
N GLY A 609 -6.17 -5.51 -6.49
CA GLY A 609 -4.83 -5.90 -6.92
C GLY A 609 -3.75 -5.91 -5.83
N SER A 610 -3.98 -5.36 -4.63
CA SER A 610 -2.93 -5.29 -3.61
C SER A 610 -2.60 -6.66 -3.02
N VAL A 611 -1.31 -6.92 -2.81
CA VAL A 611 -0.86 -8.04 -1.97
C VAL A 611 -1.48 -7.86 -0.59
N GLY A 612 -2.13 -8.91 -0.08
CA GLY A 612 -2.91 -8.87 1.15
C GLY A 612 -4.38 -8.44 0.98
N GLY A 613 -4.77 -7.81 -0.13
CA GLY A 613 -6.15 -7.47 -0.44
C GLY A 613 -6.79 -6.51 0.56
N LYS A 614 -6.04 -5.50 1.01
CA LYS A 614 -6.46 -4.52 2.03
C LYS A 614 -6.38 -3.10 1.50
N GLU A 615 -7.31 -2.25 1.96
CA GLU A 615 -7.17 -0.80 1.86
C GLU A 615 -6.06 -0.33 2.79
N VAL A 616 -5.24 0.61 2.32
CA VAL A 616 -4.10 1.14 3.08
C VAL A 616 -4.18 2.66 3.11
N LEU A 617 -4.23 3.24 4.32
CA LEU A 617 -4.16 4.67 4.56
C LEU A 617 -2.72 5.05 4.90
N VAL A 618 -2.23 6.16 4.34
CA VAL A 618 -0.92 6.71 4.65
C VAL A 618 -1.05 8.19 4.97
N ALA A 619 -0.37 8.64 6.02
CA ALA A 619 -0.16 10.05 6.30
C ALA A 619 1.33 10.32 6.54
N ILE A 620 1.83 11.39 5.92
CA ILE A 620 3.21 11.87 6.05
C ILE A 620 3.13 13.34 6.48
N ASN A 621 3.63 13.63 7.68
CA ASN A 621 3.64 14.94 8.29
C ASN A 621 4.98 15.65 8.07
N PHE A 622 4.99 16.69 7.24
CA PHE A 622 6.17 17.51 6.95
C PHE A 622 6.28 18.72 7.89
N ASP A 623 5.32 18.91 8.80
CA ASP A 623 5.27 20.02 9.74
C ASP A 623 6.23 19.84 10.93
N ASN A 624 6.55 20.97 11.56
CA ASN A 624 7.30 21.05 12.83
C ASN A 624 6.38 20.84 14.05
N GLN A 625 5.10 20.55 13.83
CA GLN A 625 4.09 20.27 14.85
C GLN A 625 3.43 18.90 14.62
N PRO A 626 2.90 18.23 15.66
CA PRO A 626 2.05 17.07 15.50
C PRO A 626 0.88 17.32 14.54
N LEU A 627 0.59 16.32 13.70
CA LEU A 627 -0.65 16.26 12.93
C LEU A 627 -1.75 15.71 13.85
N ARG A 628 -2.90 16.38 13.88
CA ARG A 628 -4.16 15.86 14.46
C ARG A 628 -5.30 16.23 13.53
N VAL A 629 -5.98 15.24 12.96
CA VAL A 629 -7.04 15.49 11.96
C VAL A 629 -8.13 14.43 11.99
N ASP A 630 -9.40 14.85 11.98
CA ASP A 630 -10.48 13.99 11.51
C ASP A 630 -10.49 14.05 9.97
N HIS A 631 -9.97 13.03 9.31
CA HIS A 631 -9.83 13.02 7.85
C HIS A 631 -10.82 12.06 7.20
N GLN A 632 -11.63 12.56 6.26
CA GLN A 632 -12.50 11.73 5.42
C GLN A 632 -11.67 10.78 4.55
N ILE A 633 -12.17 9.57 4.36
CA ILE A 633 -11.53 8.52 3.55
C ILE A 633 -12.48 7.98 2.46
N THR A 634 -11.92 7.30 1.46
CA THR A 634 -12.69 6.67 0.39
C THR A 634 -13.36 5.38 0.89
N THR A 635 -14.68 5.38 1.03
CA THR A 635 -15.46 4.19 1.42
C THR A 635 -15.66 3.25 0.24
N ARG A 636 -14.78 2.26 0.11
CA ARG A 636 -14.86 1.14 -0.85
C ARG A 636 -14.48 -0.18 -0.17
N ASN A 637 -14.59 -1.30 -0.87
CA ASN A 637 -14.05 -2.60 -0.45
C ASN A 637 -14.40 -2.99 1.01
N GLY A 638 -15.66 -2.80 1.39
CA GLY A 638 -16.19 -3.16 2.71
C GLY A 638 -15.87 -2.19 3.85
N ILE A 639 -15.25 -1.03 3.57
CA ILE A 639 -15.15 0.07 4.55
C ILE A 639 -16.56 0.59 4.87
N GLN A 640 -16.87 0.64 6.16
CA GLN A 640 -18.10 1.18 6.76
C GLN A 640 -17.78 1.77 8.15
N THR A 641 -18.73 2.46 8.78
CA THR A 641 -18.58 2.91 10.17
C THR A 641 -18.20 1.74 11.10
N GLY A 642 -17.22 1.95 11.97
CA GLY A 642 -16.63 0.89 12.82
C GLY A 642 -15.55 0.04 12.14
N THR A 643 -15.28 0.20 10.83
CA THR A 643 -14.08 -0.38 10.22
C THR A 643 -12.83 0.20 10.88
N ARG A 644 -11.84 -0.66 11.15
CA ARG A 644 -10.54 -0.28 11.71
C ARG A 644 -9.43 -0.37 10.67
N PHE A 645 -8.40 0.43 10.89
CA PHE A 645 -7.11 0.31 10.23
C PHE A 645 -6.00 0.31 11.29
N GLY A 646 -5.31 -0.81 11.49
CA GLY A 646 -4.19 -0.93 12.44
C GLY A 646 -2.93 -0.24 11.93
N ASP A 647 -2.24 0.51 12.80
CA ASP A 647 -0.93 1.10 12.49
C ASP A 647 0.13 -0.01 12.42
N VAL A 648 0.70 -0.24 11.23
CA VAL A 648 1.71 -1.30 10.99
C VAL A 648 3.16 -0.84 11.17
N LEU A 649 3.39 0.44 11.50
CA LEU A 649 4.70 1.02 11.79
C LEU A 649 4.89 1.40 13.28
N GLY A 650 3.80 1.57 14.02
CA GLY A 650 3.77 1.97 15.43
C GLY A 650 4.23 3.41 15.66
N ARG A 651 3.84 4.34 14.78
CA ARG A 651 4.24 5.76 14.83
C ARG A 651 3.11 6.73 15.22
N SER A 652 1.85 6.27 15.16
CA SER A 652 0.66 6.95 15.68
C SER A 652 0.61 6.92 17.22
N ALA A 653 -0.07 7.90 17.83
CA ALA A 653 -0.41 7.87 19.25
C ALA A 653 -1.42 6.76 19.61
N PHE A 654 -2.17 6.27 18.61
CA PHE A 654 -3.18 5.22 18.74
C PHE A 654 -2.83 4.02 17.84
N PRO A 655 -2.92 2.76 18.32
CA PRO A 655 -2.52 1.57 17.57
C PRO A 655 -3.43 1.23 16.38
N PHE A 656 -4.60 1.87 16.28
CA PHE A 656 -5.51 1.77 15.14
C PHE A 656 -6.30 3.07 15.00
N ALA A 657 -6.74 3.35 13.78
CA ALA A 657 -7.76 4.35 13.47
C ALA A 657 -9.13 3.67 13.25
N VAL A 658 -10.23 4.35 13.56
CA VAL A 658 -11.61 3.84 13.42
C VAL A 658 -12.40 4.77 12.51
N VAL A 659 -13.22 4.20 11.62
CA VAL A 659 -14.13 4.95 10.74
C VAL A 659 -15.38 5.39 11.51
N ASP A 660 -15.67 6.69 11.51
CA ASP A 660 -16.81 7.29 12.20
C ASP A 660 -18.13 7.26 11.37
N GLY A 661 -19.17 7.93 11.87
CA GLY A 661 -20.47 8.05 11.19
C GLY A 661 -20.48 9.03 10.01
N GLN A 662 -19.37 9.71 9.74
CA GLN A 662 -19.16 10.69 8.68
C GLN A 662 -18.13 10.21 7.64
N ASN A 663 -17.74 8.92 7.71
CA ASN A 663 -16.72 8.28 6.87
C ASN A 663 -15.32 8.91 7.03
N ARG A 664 -15.01 9.40 8.24
CA ARG A 664 -13.71 9.95 8.63
C ARG A 664 -12.98 9.00 9.57
N VAL A 665 -11.66 9.14 9.63
CA VAL A 665 -10.80 8.53 10.64
C VAL A 665 -10.03 9.62 11.38
N TYR A 666 -9.81 9.43 12.69
CA TYR A 666 -8.89 10.28 13.44
C TYR A 666 -7.44 9.82 13.19
N LEU A 667 -6.59 10.72 12.71
CA LEU A 667 -5.16 10.48 12.50
C LEU A 667 -4.35 11.42 13.40
N GLU A 668 -3.46 10.84 14.22
CA GLU A 668 -2.50 11.58 15.03
C GLU A 668 -1.07 11.08 14.80
N LEU A 669 -0.16 11.99 14.46
CA LEU A 669 1.26 11.70 14.25
C LEU A 669 2.14 12.78 14.91
N PRO A 670 3.34 12.42 15.39
CA PRO A 670 4.37 13.39 15.77
C PRO A 670 4.73 14.37 14.63
N ALA A 671 5.37 15.48 15.00
CA ALA A 671 6.07 16.34 14.04
C ALA A 671 7.10 15.53 13.23
N LYS A 672 7.32 15.89 11.96
CA LYS A 672 8.29 15.24 11.05
C LYS A 672 8.23 13.70 11.10
N SER A 673 7.04 13.12 10.96
CA SER A 673 6.82 11.67 11.00
C SER A 673 5.81 11.21 9.96
N TYR A 674 5.65 9.90 9.79
CA TYR A 674 4.63 9.27 8.95
C TYR A 674 4.03 8.08 9.68
N SER A 675 2.87 7.61 9.24
CA SER A 675 2.50 6.21 9.48
C SER A 675 1.64 5.63 8.37
N VAL A 676 1.48 4.31 8.43
CA VAL A 676 0.69 3.50 7.51
C VAL A 676 -0.30 2.69 8.34
N TRP A 677 -1.58 2.87 8.06
CA TRP A 677 -2.66 2.10 8.69
C TRP A 677 -3.27 1.17 7.65
N VAL A 678 -3.39 -0.12 7.98
CA VAL A 678 -3.89 -1.15 7.07
C VAL A 678 -5.24 -1.66 7.58
N GLN A 679 -6.21 -1.82 6.69
CA GLN A 679 -7.56 -2.27 7.01
C GLN A 679 -7.54 -3.62 7.78
N ASP A 680 -8.05 -3.61 9.02
CA ASP A 680 -8.08 -4.75 9.94
C ASP A 680 -9.07 -5.84 9.44
N ALA A 681 -9.44 -6.79 10.29
CA ALA A 681 -10.62 -7.61 10.04
C ALA A 681 -11.89 -6.75 9.83
N ALA A 682 -12.92 -7.32 9.18
CA ALA A 682 -14.22 -6.67 9.07
C ALA A 682 -14.79 -6.33 10.47
N PRO A 683 -15.64 -5.30 10.62
CA PRO A 683 -16.20 -4.93 11.93
C PRO A 683 -16.84 -6.12 12.65
N LEU A 684 -16.60 -6.23 13.96
CA LEU A 684 -17.19 -7.29 14.78
C LEU A 684 -18.72 -7.09 14.83
N SER A 685 -19.45 -8.03 14.24
CA SER A 685 -20.90 -8.04 14.14
C SER A 685 -21.45 -9.34 14.72
N ILE A 686 -22.46 -9.23 15.57
CA ILE A 686 -23.05 -10.34 16.33
C ILE A 686 -24.54 -10.42 16.01
N THR A 687 -25.03 -11.61 15.71
CA THR A 687 -26.46 -11.91 15.63
C THR A 687 -26.83 -12.86 16.76
N LEU A 688 -27.70 -12.41 17.67
CA LEU A 688 -28.24 -13.23 18.75
C LEU A 688 -29.65 -13.70 18.38
N ALA A 689 -29.84 -15.02 18.20
CA ALA A 689 -31.12 -15.57 17.78
C ALA A 689 -32.20 -15.45 18.87
N SER A 690 -33.43 -15.12 18.49
CA SER A 690 -34.58 -15.13 19.40
C SER A 690 -35.17 -16.53 19.55
N THR A 691 -35.63 -16.85 20.75
CA THR A 691 -36.29 -18.13 21.06
C THR A 691 -37.53 -17.90 21.91
N THR A 692 -38.64 -18.53 21.50
CA THR A 692 -39.80 -18.75 22.38
C THR A 692 -39.45 -19.83 23.41
N VAL A 693 -39.96 -19.69 24.63
CA VAL A 693 -39.79 -20.66 25.72
C VAL A 693 -41.15 -20.98 26.34
N CYS A 694 -41.44 -22.24 26.66
CA CYS A 694 -42.65 -22.60 27.39
C CYS A 694 -42.44 -22.41 28.91
N ALA A 695 -43.52 -22.09 29.64
CA ALA A 695 -43.42 -21.84 31.08
C ALA A 695 -42.93 -23.07 31.87
N GLY A 696 -41.75 -22.96 32.49
CA GLY A 696 -41.08 -24.04 33.22
C GLY A 696 -40.00 -24.78 32.42
N GLU A 697 -39.84 -24.47 31.13
CA GLU A 697 -38.77 -25.01 30.29
C GLU A 697 -37.59 -24.03 30.14
N SER A 698 -36.59 -24.41 29.34
CA SER A 698 -35.49 -23.54 28.96
C SER A 698 -35.07 -23.81 27.51
N ASN A 699 -34.53 -22.79 26.84
CA ASN A 699 -34.11 -22.86 25.44
C ASN A 699 -32.71 -22.25 25.25
N THR A 700 -32.02 -22.60 24.17
CA THR A 700 -30.63 -22.21 23.92
C THR A 700 -30.55 -20.97 23.05
N LEU A 701 -30.02 -19.88 23.60
CA LEU A 701 -29.60 -18.71 22.84
C LEU A 701 -28.26 -19.00 22.14
N THR A 702 -28.18 -18.70 20.85
CA THR A 702 -26.95 -18.85 20.06
C THR A 702 -26.50 -17.49 19.52
N ALA A 703 -25.25 -17.14 19.80
CA ALA A 703 -24.57 -15.95 19.31
C ALA A 703 -23.73 -16.30 18.07
N SER A 704 -24.19 -15.90 16.89
CA SER A 704 -23.44 -16.00 15.64
C SER A 704 -22.57 -14.76 15.47
N VAL A 705 -21.27 -14.96 15.27
CA VAL A 705 -20.27 -13.88 15.17
C VAL A 705 -19.68 -13.81 13.77
N SER A 706 -19.50 -12.60 13.24
CA SER A 706 -18.88 -12.31 11.95
C SER A 706 -17.99 -11.07 12.06
N GLY A 707 -16.88 -11.04 11.32
CA GLY A 707 -15.85 -10.03 11.52
C GLY A 707 -15.12 -10.16 12.87
N GLY A 708 -14.28 -9.19 13.19
CA GLY A 708 -13.33 -9.27 14.30
C GLY A 708 -12.20 -10.29 14.09
N THR A 709 -11.38 -10.46 15.12
CA THR A 709 -10.21 -11.33 15.14
C THR A 709 -10.40 -12.43 16.18
N ALA A 710 -10.51 -13.68 15.74
CA ALA A 710 -10.60 -14.83 16.63
C ALA A 710 -9.27 -15.07 17.41
N PRO A 711 -9.30 -15.68 18.61
CA PRO A 711 -10.47 -16.19 19.34
C PRO A 711 -11.36 -15.09 19.93
N TYR A 712 -12.64 -15.43 20.16
CA TYR A 712 -13.63 -14.54 20.78
C TYR A 712 -13.95 -14.96 22.21
N GLN A 713 -14.14 -13.99 23.10
CA GLN A 713 -14.70 -14.15 24.44
C GLN A 713 -16.17 -13.70 24.43
N TYR A 714 -17.01 -14.31 25.24
CA TYR A 714 -18.47 -14.08 25.25
C TYR A 714 -18.96 -13.85 26.68
N GLN A 715 -19.82 -12.87 26.87
CA GLN A 715 -20.47 -12.55 28.13
C GLN A 715 -21.97 -12.36 27.90
N PHE A 716 -22.79 -13.28 28.39
CA PHE A 716 -24.25 -13.19 28.32
C PHE A 716 -24.83 -12.55 29.59
N SER A 717 -25.91 -11.77 29.44
CA SER A 717 -26.68 -11.24 30.57
C SER A 717 -28.19 -11.24 30.29
N ALA A 718 -28.98 -11.20 31.36
CA ALA A 718 -30.40 -10.87 31.35
C ALA A 718 -30.57 -9.56 32.14
N GLY A 719 -30.74 -8.44 31.44
CA GLY A 719 -30.52 -7.12 32.03
C GLY A 719 -29.13 -7.01 32.67
N ALA A 720 -29.09 -6.69 33.97
CA ALA A 720 -27.87 -6.56 34.77
C ALA A 720 -27.33 -7.89 35.37
N VAL A 721 -28.05 -9.01 35.22
CA VAL A 721 -27.64 -10.31 35.80
C VAL A 721 -26.87 -11.12 34.76
N ALA A 722 -25.65 -11.57 35.09
CA ALA A 722 -24.86 -12.44 34.22
C ALA A 722 -25.52 -13.82 34.08
N VAL A 723 -25.56 -14.34 32.85
CA VAL A 723 -26.17 -15.63 32.51
C VAL A 723 -25.07 -16.64 32.17
N PRO A 724 -25.02 -17.82 32.81
CA PRO A 724 -24.07 -18.87 32.45
C PRO A 724 -24.25 -19.36 31.01
N GLY A 725 -23.12 -19.56 30.32
CA GLY A 725 -23.07 -20.08 28.96
C GLY A 725 -21.72 -20.73 28.67
N ASN A 726 -21.59 -21.39 27.52
CA ASN A 726 -20.31 -21.85 26.99
C ASN A 726 -20.05 -21.17 25.64
N ASN A 727 -18.94 -20.44 25.54
CA ASN A 727 -18.53 -19.66 24.37
C ASN A 727 -19.72 -19.03 23.61
N SER A 728 -20.14 -19.58 22.47
CA SER A 728 -21.19 -19.02 21.62
C SER A 728 -22.65 -19.26 22.05
N VAL A 729 -22.93 -19.95 23.17
CA VAL A 729 -24.31 -20.27 23.60
C VAL A 729 -24.57 -20.04 25.09
N ALA A 730 -25.82 -19.71 25.43
CA ALA A 730 -26.32 -19.58 26.81
C ALA A 730 -27.78 -20.05 26.94
N THR A 731 -28.23 -20.30 28.17
CA THR A 731 -29.59 -20.82 28.43
C THR A 731 -30.55 -19.71 28.86
N ALA A 732 -31.69 -19.59 28.17
CA ALA A 732 -32.81 -18.74 28.57
C ALA A 732 -33.94 -19.57 29.20
N SER A 733 -34.40 -19.16 30.38
CA SER A 733 -35.44 -19.85 31.17
C SER A 733 -36.52 -18.90 31.73
N THR A 734 -36.39 -17.59 31.47
CA THR A 734 -37.36 -16.57 31.85
C THR A 734 -37.64 -15.62 30.68
N ALA A 735 -38.75 -14.89 30.75
CA ALA A 735 -39.06 -13.83 29.78
C ALA A 735 -38.24 -12.58 30.12
N GLY A 736 -37.58 -11.99 29.14
CA GLY A 736 -36.80 -10.77 29.35
C GLY A 736 -35.94 -10.38 28.16
N VAL A 737 -35.22 -9.28 28.28
CA VAL A 737 -34.18 -8.90 27.32
C VAL A 737 -32.87 -9.53 27.75
N TYR A 738 -32.40 -10.47 26.94
CA TYR A 738 -31.07 -11.04 27.02
C TYR A 738 -30.11 -10.23 26.15
N SER A 739 -28.85 -10.18 26.54
CA SER A 739 -27.78 -9.63 25.70
C SER A 739 -26.58 -10.57 25.68
N VAL A 740 -25.78 -10.46 24.62
CA VAL A 740 -24.43 -11.02 24.55
C VAL A 740 -23.47 -9.91 24.16
N THR A 741 -22.46 -9.68 24.98
CA THR A 741 -21.27 -8.92 24.59
C THR A 741 -20.21 -9.92 24.14
N VAL A 742 -19.66 -9.74 22.95
CA VAL A 742 -18.55 -10.53 22.42
C VAL A 742 -17.34 -9.64 22.29
N THR A 743 -16.20 -10.07 22.83
CA THR A 743 -14.91 -9.38 22.73
C THR A 743 -13.95 -10.19 21.87
N ASP A 744 -13.32 -9.57 20.87
CA ASP A 744 -12.34 -10.22 20.00
C ASP A 744 -10.91 -10.24 20.60
N ALA A 745 -9.99 -10.94 19.95
CA ALA A 745 -8.60 -11.07 20.39
C ALA A 745 -7.79 -9.75 20.36
N LEU A 746 -8.34 -8.68 19.78
CA LEU A 746 -7.77 -7.33 19.75
C LEU A 746 -8.54 -6.36 20.67
N GLY A 747 -9.40 -6.87 21.55
CA GLY A 747 -10.15 -6.12 22.55
C GLY A 747 -11.40 -5.41 22.02
N LEU A 748 -11.87 -5.70 20.81
CA LEU A 748 -13.11 -5.12 20.28
C LEU A 748 -14.32 -5.79 20.91
N SER A 749 -15.06 -5.05 21.75
CA SER A 749 -16.37 -5.49 22.25
C SER A 749 -17.51 -4.96 21.38
N ALA A 750 -18.41 -5.84 20.98
CA ALA A 750 -19.73 -5.49 20.43
C ALA A 750 -20.83 -6.19 21.25
N THR A 751 -22.06 -5.66 21.22
CA THR A 751 -23.19 -6.23 21.98
C THR A 751 -24.41 -6.41 21.09
N ALA A 752 -25.02 -7.59 21.13
CA ALA A 752 -26.33 -7.87 20.54
C ALA A 752 -27.36 -8.14 21.64
N THR A 753 -28.60 -7.69 21.43
CA THR A 753 -29.72 -7.88 22.36
C THR A 753 -30.85 -8.66 21.70
N VAL A 754 -31.62 -9.41 22.51
CA VAL A 754 -32.79 -10.15 22.04
C VAL A 754 -33.83 -10.27 23.16
N SER A 755 -35.11 -10.17 22.79
CA SER A 755 -36.22 -10.39 23.73
C SER A 755 -36.70 -11.84 23.65
N THR A 756 -36.71 -12.55 24.78
CA THR A 756 -37.35 -13.86 24.91
C THR A 756 -38.79 -13.68 25.40
N THR A 757 -39.70 -14.49 24.85
CA THR A 757 -41.10 -14.57 25.30
C THR A 757 -41.37 -15.93 25.93
N VAL A 758 -41.94 -15.91 27.14
CA VAL A 758 -42.46 -17.12 27.79
C VAL A 758 -43.94 -17.26 27.46
N LEU A 759 -44.31 -18.37 26.83
CA LEU A 759 -45.70 -18.71 26.58
C LEU A 759 -46.26 -19.61 27.69
N GLN A 760 -47.47 -19.28 28.13
CA GLN A 760 -48.28 -20.11 29.01
C GLN A 760 -49.29 -20.90 28.15
N PRO A 761 -49.52 -22.20 28.40
CA PRO A 761 -50.65 -22.93 27.80
C PRO A 761 -51.98 -22.33 28.29
N THR A 762 -53.06 -22.49 27.52
CA THR A 762 -54.37 -21.92 27.86
C THR A 762 -55.50 -22.95 27.77
N PHE A 763 -56.56 -22.75 28.55
CA PHE A 763 -57.77 -23.56 28.47
C PHE A 763 -58.69 -22.99 27.37
N ALA A 764 -59.21 -23.86 26.49
CA ALA A 764 -60.05 -23.44 25.37
C ALA A 764 -61.50 -23.07 25.76
N GLY A 765 -61.93 -23.41 26.98
CA GLY A 765 -63.29 -23.19 27.48
C GLY A 765 -63.46 -23.64 28.94
N ALA A 766 -64.68 -23.51 29.46
CA ALA A 766 -65.04 -24.01 30.80
C ALA A 766 -64.93 -25.55 30.86
N PRO A 767 -64.64 -26.13 32.04
CA PRO A 767 -64.59 -27.58 32.19
C PRO A 767 -65.99 -28.20 32.08
N THR A 768 -66.12 -29.22 31.25
CA THR A 768 -67.32 -30.05 31.17
C THR A 768 -67.37 -30.96 32.40
N LEU A 769 -68.42 -30.79 33.21
CA LEU A 769 -68.65 -31.62 34.39
C LEU A 769 -69.27 -32.95 33.96
N SER A 770 -68.83 -34.08 34.52
CA SER A 770 -69.45 -35.38 34.25
C SER A 770 -70.90 -35.50 34.74
N GLN A 771 -71.33 -34.60 35.63
CA GLN A 771 -72.70 -34.48 36.17
C GLN A 771 -72.88 -33.10 36.84
N THR A 772 -74.07 -32.52 36.74
CA THR A 772 -74.39 -31.16 37.22
C THR A 772 -75.31 -31.12 38.45
N LEU A 773 -75.81 -32.28 38.89
CA LEU A 773 -76.54 -32.48 40.14
C LEU A 773 -75.81 -33.55 40.95
N VAL A 774 -75.32 -33.20 42.14
CA VAL A 774 -74.31 -34.00 42.88
C VAL A 774 -74.56 -34.02 44.38
N SER A 775 -74.01 -35.00 45.11
CA SER A 775 -73.99 -34.99 46.59
C SER A 775 -72.66 -34.46 47.14
N GLY A 776 -72.69 -33.92 48.36
CA GLY A 776 -71.45 -33.61 49.10
C GLY A 776 -70.62 -34.87 49.32
N GLY A 777 -69.29 -34.77 49.17
CA GLY A 777 -68.38 -35.92 49.26
C GLY A 777 -68.27 -36.76 47.97
N GLN A 778 -69.02 -36.43 46.91
CA GLN A 778 -68.96 -37.16 45.65
C GLN A 778 -67.73 -36.77 44.82
N SER A 779 -67.12 -37.74 44.14
CA SER A 779 -66.07 -37.48 43.14
C SER A 779 -66.68 -37.08 41.80
N LEU A 780 -66.10 -36.05 41.19
CA LEU A 780 -66.54 -35.43 39.94
C LEU A 780 -65.39 -35.44 38.93
N THR A 781 -65.64 -35.98 37.73
CA THR A 781 -64.70 -35.88 36.61
C THR A 781 -64.94 -34.57 35.88
N LEU A 782 -63.84 -33.89 35.57
CA LEU A 782 -63.79 -32.58 34.93
C LEU A 782 -62.99 -32.71 33.64
N SER A 783 -63.67 -32.63 32.49
CA SER A 783 -63.03 -32.72 31.17
C SER A 783 -62.84 -31.33 30.58
N TYR A 784 -61.66 -31.03 30.03
CA TYR A 784 -61.33 -29.72 29.47
C TYR A 784 -60.46 -29.85 28.22
N MET A 785 -60.69 -28.95 27.26
CA MET A 785 -59.86 -28.87 26.06
C MET A 785 -58.68 -27.91 26.31
N ALA A 786 -57.47 -28.44 26.18
CA ALA A 786 -56.26 -27.64 26.11
C ALA A 786 -56.16 -26.94 24.75
N ASN A 787 -55.90 -25.63 24.75
CA ASN A 787 -55.37 -24.94 23.58
C ASN A 787 -53.84 -24.93 23.66
N SER A 788 -53.18 -25.31 22.57
CA SER A 788 -51.78 -24.98 22.39
C SER A 788 -51.64 -23.46 22.28
N ALA A 789 -50.68 -22.88 23.01
CA ALA A 789 -50.29 -21.50 22.78
C ALA A 789 -49.71 -21.36 21.35
N PRO A 790 -49.79 -20.18 20.70
CA PRO A 790 -49.20 -19.95 19.38
C PRO A 790 -47.66 -20.07 19.47
N GLY A 791 -47.15 -21.28 19.24
CA GLY A 791 -45.79 -21.68 19.61
C GLY A 791 -45.64 -23.11 20.14
N ASN A 792 -46.71 -23.93 20.10
CA ASN A 792 -46.70 -25.37 20.41
C ASN A 792 -46.53 -25.76 21.91
N CYS A 793 -46.53 -24.79 22.83
CA CYS A 793 -46.58 -25.07 24.27
C CYS A 793 -47.90 -25.73 24.67
N SER A 794 -47.80 -26.82 25.43
CA SER A 794 -48.93 -27.64 25.92
C SER A 794 -48.81 -27.87 27.44
N PHE A 795 -49.89 -28.32 28.09
CA PHE A 795 -49.83 -28.69 29.50
C PHE A 795 -49.06 -30.02 29.68
N ALA A 796 -48.20 -30.10 30.68
CA ALA A 796 -47.44 -31.32 30.96
C ALA A 796 -48.34 -32.43 31.51
N ALA A 797 -48.04 -33.68 31.14
CA ALA A 797 -48.63 -34.86 31.78
C ALA A 797 -48.22 -34.88 33.26
N ASN A 798 -49.20 -35.05 34.17
CA ASN A 798 -49.01 -34.90 35.62
C ASN A 798 -48.47 -33.52 36.06
N GLY A 799 -48.69 -32.46 35.26
CA GLY A 799 -48.34 -31.09 35.64
C GLY A 799 -49.16 -30.56 36.83
N PRO A 800 -48.85 -29.35 37.34
CA PRO A 800 -49.45 -28.77 38.55
C PRO A 800 -50.88 -28.26 38.33
N PHE A 801 -51.80 -29.19 38.06
CA PHE A 801 -53.24 -28.98 37.97
C PHE A 801 -53.89 -28.95 39.35
N TRP A 802 -54.88 -28.08 39.50
CA TRP A 802 -55.75 -28.00 40.67
C TRP A 802 -57.15 -27.52 40.26
N ALA A 803 -58.13 -27.63 41.15
CA ALA A 803 -59.43 -26.98 40.97
C ALA A 803 -59.72 -26.03 42.13
N GLU A 804 -60.64 -25.09 41.91
CA GLU A 804 -61.25 -24.32 42.98
C GLU A 804 -62.76 -24.40 42.88
N ILE A 805 -63.42 -24.47 44.04
CA ILE A 805 -64.87 -24.35 44.21
C ILE A 805 -65.20 -23.08 45.00
N ALA A 806 -66.24 -22.36 44.59
CA ALA A 806 -66.79 -21.20 45.28
C ALA A 806 -68.32 -21.17 45.19
N SER A 807 -68.99 -20.48 46.12
CA SER A 807 -70.44 -20.20 46.04
C SER A 807 -70.79 -19.00 45.16
N ASP A 808 -69.78 -18.33 44.59
CA ASP A 808 -69.89 -17.12 43.78
C ASP A 808 -68.95 -17.25 42.56
N SER A 809 -69.41 -16.85 41.38
CA SER A 809 -68.68 -17.00 40.11
C SER A 809 -67.45 -16.10 39.98
N GLY A 810 -67.32 -15.08 40.84
CA GLY A 810 -66.13 -14.25 40.95
C GLY A 810 -65.00 -14.84 41.81
N PHE A 811 -65.24 -15.96 42.50
CA PHE A 811 -64.28 -16.60 43.43
C PHE A 811 -63.65 -15.64 44.49
N PRO A 812 -64.42 -14.76 45.17
CA PRO A 812 -63.88 -13.89 46.21
C PRO A 812 -63.43 -14.68 47.47
N THR A 813 -64.11 -15.79 47.73
CA THR A 813 -63.75 -16.79 48.73
C THR A 813 -63.95 -18.16 48.10
N SER A 814 -62.88 -18.95 48.00
CA SER A 814 -62.88 -20.26 47.34
C SER A 814 -62.19 -21.32 48.22
N THR A 815 -62.40 -22.58 47.87
CA THR A 815 -61.69 -23.73 48.43
C THR A 815 -60.96 -24.45 47.31
N THR A 816 -59.63 -24.54 47.41
CA THR A 816 -58.82 -25.31 46.47
C THR A 816 -59.03 -26.81 46.69
N LEU A 817 -59.31 -27.54 45.61
CA LEU A 817 -59.46 -28.99 45.58
C LEU A 817 -58.26 -29.61 44.86
N THR A 818 -57.50 -30.45 45.57
CA THR A 818 -56.44 -31.27 44.97
C THR A 818 -57.06 -32.41 44.16
N PRO A 819 -56.76 -32.57 42.87
CA PRO A 819 -57.27 -33.69 42.08
C PRO A 819 -56.63 -35.01 42.50
N THR A 820 -57.41 -36.09 42.48
CA THR A 820 -56.93 -37.46 42.75
C THR A 820 -56.20 -38.05 41.54
N THR A 821 -56.55 -37.60 40.33
CA THR A 821 -55.83 -37.83 39.08
C THR A 821 -55.99 -36.60 38.18
N ALA A 822 -54.93 -36.15 37.49
CA ALA A 822 -55.01 -35.03 36.56
C ALA A 822 -54.08 -35.22 35.35
N ASN A 823 -54.56 -34.83 34.17
CA ASN A 823 -53.81 -34.86 32.91
C ASN A 823 -54.27 -33.71 31.98
N PRO A 824 -53.66 -33.51 30.80
CA PRO A 824 -53.96 -32.37 29.92
C PRO A 824 -55.39 -32.29 29.34
N THR A 825 -56.23 -33.32 29.50
CA THR A 825 -57.62 -33.32 28.99
C THR A 825 -58.69 -33.55 30.06
N GLN A 826 -58.32 -34.05 31.24
CA GLN A 826 -59.27 -34.28 32.33
C GLN A 826 -58.58 -34.39 33.70
N MET A 827 -59.33 -34.09 34.76
CA MET A 827 -58.97 -34.46 36.13
C MET A 827 -60.19 -34.93 36.93
N VAL A 828 -59.95 -35.60 38.05
CA VAL A 828 -60.98 -36.03 39.00
C VAL A 828 -60.74 -35.34 40.32
N VAL A 829 -61.78 -34.68 40.86
CA VAL A 829 -61.75 -34.03 42.18
C VAL A 829 -62.84 -34.61 43.07
N THR A 830 -62.64 -34.59 44.38
CA THR A 830 -63.71 -34.95 45.34
C THR A 830 -64.29 -33.68 45.96
N LEU A 831 -65.61 -33.52 45.87
CA LEU A 831 -66.31 -32.36 46.40
C LEU A 831 -66.35 -32.41 47.94
N PRO A 832 -66.26 -31.26 48.64
CA PRO A 832 -66.39 -31.24 50.09
C PRO A 832 -67.70 -31.88 50.57
N ALA A 833 -67.65 -32.59 51.69
CA ALA A 833 -68.87 -33.14 52.33
C ALA A 833 -69.75 -32.05 52.95
N SER A 834 -69.21 -30.85 53.17
CA SER A 834 -69.84 -29.69 53.81
C SER A 834 -70.51 -28.71 52.84
N LEU A 835 -70.79 -29.10 51.59
CA LEU A 835 -71.55 -28.27 50.65
C LEU A 835 -73.04 -28.28 51.01
N ASN A 836 -73.69 -27.11 50.95
CA ASN A 836 -75.09 -26.96 51.33
C ASN A 836 -76.02 -27.57 50.26
N ALA A 837 -76.93 -28.44 50.67
CA ALA A 837 -77.96 -29.00 49.77
C ALA A 837 -78.85 -27.90 49.17
N GLY A 838 -79.15 -28.01 47.87
CA GLY A 838 -79.92 -27.01 47.12
C GLY A 838 -79.14 -25.77 46.69
N GLN A 839 -77.89 -25.58 47.12
CA GLN A 839 -77.08 -24.43 46.72
C GLN A 839 -76.38 -24.67 45.37
N LEU A 840 -76.32 -23.61 44.56
CA LEU A 840 -75.51 -23.51 43.34
C LEU A 840 -74.05 -23.19 43.71
N TYR A 841 -73.11 -23.95 43.15
CA TYR A 841 -71.68 -23.73 43.28
C TYR A 841 -71.02 -23.59 41.90
N TYR A 842 -69.87 -22.93 41.90
CA TYR A 842 -69.04 -22.65 40.73
C TYR A 842 -67.69 -23.34 40.88
N LEU A 843 -67.14 -23.86 39.78
CA LEU A 843 -65.87 -24.57 39.75
C LEU A 843 -65.01 -24.12 38.56
N ARG A 844 -63.71 -23.93 38.80
CA ARG A 844 -62.71 -23.63 37.77
C ARG A 844 -61.47 -24.51 37.91
N VAL A 845 -60.76 -24.74 36.81
CA VAL A 845 -59.46 -25.42 36.76
C VAL A 845 -58.35 -24.38 36.88
N GLY A 846 -57.31 -24.69 37.64
CA GLY A 846 -56.05 -23.96 37.70
C GLY A 846 -54.90 -24.82 37.16
N TYR A 847 -53.91 -24.17 36.55
CA TYR A 847 -52.61 -24.76 36.21
C TYR A 847 -51.49 -23.81 36.64
N ALA A 848 -50.51 -24.35 37.38
CA ALA A 848 -49.48 -23.58 38.07
C ALA A 848 -50.10 -22.41 38.87
N ASN A 849 -49.45 -21.25 38.92
CA ASN A 849 -49.79 -20.18 39.87
C ASN A 849 -50.79 -19.14 39.31
N ALA A 850 -51.20 -19.22 38.04
CA ALA A 850 -51.93 -18.12 37.39
C ALA A 850 -52.84 -18.48 36.19
N VAL A 851 -52.78 -19.70 35.63
CA VAL A 851 -53.59 -20.05 34.46
C VAL A 851 -54.93 -20.64 34.92
N TYR A 852 -56.03 -19.96 34.63
CA TYR A 852 -57.38 -20.38 34.99
C TYR A 852 -58.21 -20.80 33.76
N SER A 853 -59.06 -21.81 33.91
CA SER A 853 -60.16 -22.03 32.98
C SER A 853 -61.28 -20.99 33.21
N PRO A 854 -62.11 -20.72 32.19
CA PRO A 854 -63.48 -20.24 32.41
C PRO A 854 -64.26 -21.14 33.39
N VAL A 855 -65.33 -20.59 33.94
CA VAL A 855 -66.05 -21.16 35.09
C VAL A 855 -67.18 -22.09 34.63
N ALA A 856 -67.35 -23.22 35.31
CA ALA A 856 -68.52 -24.10 35.22
C ALA A 856 -69.34 -24.04 36.53
N SER A 857 -70.58 -24.55 36.52
CA SER A 857 -71.46 -24.55 37.70
C SER A 857 -72.27 -25.84 37.86
N PHE A 858 -72.66 -26.13 39.11
CA PHE A 858 -73.45 -27.30 39.49
C PHE A 858 -74.30 -27.03 40.74
N VAL A 859 -75.31 -27.87 40.98
CA VAL A 859 -76.20 -27.77 42.16
C VAL A 859 -76.03 -29.00 43.05
N VAL A 860 -76.04 -28.81 44.37
CA VAL A 860 -76.04 -29.91 45.34
C VAL A 860 -77.46 -30.46 45.49
N SER A 861 -77.62 -31.77 45.38
CA SER A 861 -78.92 -32.45 45.41
C SER A 861 -79.61 -32.37 46.78
N THR A 862 -80.94 -32.31 46.75
CA THR A 862 -81.82 -32.34 47.94
C THR A 862 -82.52 -33.69 48.07
N THR A 863 -82.82 -34.10 49.30
CA THR A 863 -83.62 -35.31 49.57
C THR A 863 -85.07 -35.09 49.15
N LEU A 864 -85.62 -36.01 48.34
CA LEU A 864 -87.04 -36.05 48.02
C LEU A 864 -87.84 -36.56 49.23
N THR A 865 -89.02 -36.02 49.48
CA THR A 865 -89.93 -36.45 50.56
C THR A 865 -91.37 -36.48 50.07
N ILE A 866 -92.17 -37.42 50.60
CA ILE A 866 -93.61 -37.54 50.34
C ILE A 866 -94.35 -37.29 51.66
N VAL A 867 -95.41 -36.48 51.61
CA VAL A 867 -96.34 -36.26 52.72
C VAL A 867 -97.74 -36.64 52.24
N ALA A 868 -98.46 -37.43 53.04
CA ALA A 868 -99.88 -37.70 52.83
C ALA A 868 -100.72 -36.72 53.65
N ASN A 869 -101.79 -36.18 53.08
CA ASN A 869 -102.70 -35.28 53.82
C ASN A 869 -103.46 -36.01 54.94
N GLN A 870 -103.58 -37.34 54.84
CA GLN A 870 -104.19 -38.25 55.80
C GLN A 870 -103.39 -39.55 55.81
N THR A 871 -103.04 -40.06 56.98
CA THR A 871 -102.27 -41.31 57.13
C THR A 871 -103.13 -42.57 57.22
N ALA A 872 -104.45 -42.43 57.36
CA ALA A 872 -105.43 -43.51 57.31
C ALA A 872 -106.75 -43.01 56.71
N VAL A 873 -107.42 -43.85 55.91
CA VAL A 873 -108.74 -43.58 55.30
C VAL A 873 -109.60 -44.83 55.27
N CYS A 874 -110.92 -44.64 55.19
CA CYS A 874 -111.85 -45.73 54.87
C CYS A 874 -111.58 -46.29 53.45
N PRO A 875 -111.83 -47.58 53.18
CA PRO A 875 -111.66 -48.18 51.85
C PRO A 875 -112.31 -47.36 50.73
N GLY A 876 -111.51 -46.94 49.74
CA GLY A 876 -111.95 -46.13 48.60
C GLY A 876 -112.01 -44.62 48.86
N GLY A 877 -111.75 -44.15 50.08
CA GLY A 877 -111.62 -42.74 50.41
C GLY A 877 -110.43 -42.05 49.74
N GLN A 878 -110.48 -40.73 49.59
CA GLN A 878 -109.44 -39.94 48.93
C GLN A 878 -108.31 -39.54 49.88
N VAL A 879 -107.07 -39.77 49.46
CA VAL A 879 -105.85 -39.23 50.04
C VAL A 879 -105.15 -38.37 48.99
N GLN A 880 -104.68 -37.18 49.38
CA GLN A 880 -103.74 -36.40 48.59
C GLN A 880 -102.31 -36.73 49.07
N LEU A 881 -101.42 -36.95 48.11
CA LEU A 881 -99.99 -37.13 48.34
C LEU A 881 -99.25 -35.96 47.70
N ASP A 882 -98.44 -35.27 48.50
CA ASP A 882 -97.63 -34.12 48.09
C ASP A 882 -96.15 -34.47 48.21
N ALA A 883 -95.37 -34.20 47.16
CA ALA A 883 -93.94 -34.46 47.11
C ALA A 883 -93.14 -33.16 47.11
N SER A 884 -92.16 -33.07 48.02
CA SER A 884 -91.30 -31.90 48.17
C SER A 884 -89.82 -32.28 48.10
N GLY A 885 -88.95 -31.33 47.74
CA GLY A 885 -87.50 -31.58 47.58
C GLY A 885 -87.04 -31.93 46.16
N CYS A 886 -87.90 -31.80 45.13
CA CYS A 886 -87.52 -31.87 43.72
C CYS A 886 -87.43 -30.43 43.14
N PRO A 887 -86.23 -29.86 42.94
CA PRO A 887 -86.08 -28.47 42.49
C PRO A 887 -86.30 -28.33 40.97
N ALA A 888 -86.96 -27.26 40.55
CA ALA A 888 -87.14 -26.93 39.13
C ALA A 888 -85.79 -26.79 38.40
N PRO A 889 -85.66 -27.21 37.13
CA PRO A 889 -86.71 -27.66 36.22
C PRO A 889 -87.04 -29.17 36.30
N ASN A 890 -86.61 -29.88 37.36
CA ASN A 890 -86.91 -31.30 37.51
C ASN A 890 -88.39 -31.50 37.87
N VAL A 891 -88.93 -32.68 37.53
CA VAL A 891 -90.34 -33.05 37.67
C VAL A 891 -90.47 -34.28 38.55
N VAL A 892 -91.51 -34.32 39.40
CA VAL A 892 -91.87 -35.51 40.18
C VAL A 892 -92.75 -36.44 39.35
N VAL A 893 -92.37 -37.71 39.28
CA VAL A 893 -93.11 -38.82 38.66
C VAL A 893 -93.47 -39.82 39.74
N TRP A 894 -94.73 -40.24 39.80
CA TRP A 894 -95.25 -41.14 40.83
C TRP A 894 -95.42 -42.57 40.29
N SER A 895 -95.38 -43.58 41.17
CA SER A 895 -95.59 -44.99 40.79
C SER A 895 -96.98 -45.30 40.23
N THR A 896 -97.94 -44.37 40.38
CA THR A 896 -99.26 -44.38 39.72
C THR A 896 -99.21 -44.00 38.22
N GLY A 897 -98.05 -43.57 37.71
CA GLY A 897 -97.87 -43.03 36.36
C GLY A 897 -98.25 -41.55 36.22
N GLN A 898 -98.72 -40.89 37.28
CA GLN A 898 -99.03 -39.46 37.29
C GLN A 898 -97.76 -38.61 37.51
N THR A 899 -97.79 -37.35 37.08
CA THR A 899 -96.64 -36.43 37.14
C THR A 899 -97.05 -35.07 37.69
N GLY A 900 -96.25 -34.51 38.60
CA GLY A 900 -96.52 -33.24 39.27
C GLY A 900 -96.20 -33.31 40.77
N PRO A 901 -96.15 -32.16 41.48
CA PRO A 901 -95.82 -32.12 42.90
C PRO A 901 -96.90 -32.74 43.81
N SER A 902 -98.13 -32.91 43.32
CA SER A 902 -99.27 -33.40 44.09
C SER A 902 -100.10 -34.38 43.26
N ILE A 903 -100.60 -35.46 43.88
CA ILE A 903 -101.57 -36.40 43.28
C ILE A 903 -102.69 -36.75 44.27
N ILE A 904 -103.84 -37.22 43.77
CA ILE A 904 -104.94 -37.74 44.59
C ILE A 904 -105.18 -39.20 44.24
N VAL A 905 -105.37 -40.03 45.26
CA VAL A 905 -105.50 -41.50 45.15
C VAL A 905 -106.64 -42.03 46.02
N ASN A 906 -107.26 -43.13 45.57
CA ASN A 906 -108.40 -43.78 46.22
C ASN A 906 -108.09 -45.24 46.60
N PRO A 907 -107.23 -45.51 47.60
CA PRO A 907 -106.88 -46.88 47.99
C PRO A 907 -108.09 -47.65 48.55
N ALA A 908 -108.49 -48.73 47.88
CA ALA A 908 -109.47 -49.70 48.39
C ALA A 908 -108.86 -50.66 49.44
N THR A 909 -107.54 -50.83 49.41
CA THR A 909 -106.73 -51.61 50.34
C THR A 909 -105.43 -50.85 50.63
N THR A 910 -104.75 -51.16 51.74
CA THR A 910 -103.39 -50.65 52.04
C THR A 910 -102.49 -50.79 50.81
N THR A 911 -102.00 -49.66 50.30
CA THR A 911 -101.25 -49.57 49.04
C THR A 911 -99.99 -48.75 49.29
N THR A 912 -98.85 -49.22 48.81
CA THR A 912 -97.59 -48.45 48.83
C THR A 912 -97.49 -47.60 47.56
N ILE A 913 -97.21 -46.31 47.72
CA ILE A 913 -97.01 -45.38 46.58
C ILE A 913 -95.67 -44.67 46.75
N SER A 914 -94.96 -44.45 45.65
CA SER A 914 -93.63 -43.86 45.64
C SER A 914 -93.51 -42.77 44.59
N ALA A 915 -92.49 -41.91 44.76
CA ALA A 915 -92.22 -40.77 43.91
C ALA A 915 -90.74 -40.73 43.51
N SER A 916 -90.46 -40.19 42.32
CA SER A 916 -89.13 -40.04 41.74
C SER A 916 -88.95 -38.64 41.17
N CYS A 917 -87.85 -37.97 41.48
CA CYS A 917 -87.48 -36.69 40.87
C CYS A 917 -86.61 -36.97 39.62
N VAL A 918 -87.02 -36.47 38.45
CA VAL A 918 -86.32 -36.69 37.16
C VAL A 918 -86.16 -35.38 36.39
N SER A 919 -85.14 -35.28 35.54
CA SER A 919 -84.91 -34.06 34.74
C SER A 919 -85.85 -33.96 33.54
N ALA A 920 -86.25 -32.73 33.20
CA ALA A 920 -87.19 -32.46 32.10
C ALA A 920 -86.70 -32.86 30.69
N ALA A 921 -85.46 -33.33 30.55
CA ALA A 921 -84.84 -33.68 29.27
C ALA A 921 -85.04 -35.17 28.85
N ASN A 922 -85.77 -35.97 29.63
CA ASN A 922 -86.05 -37.40 29.37
C ASN A 922 -84.82 -38.33 29.19
N ALA A 923 -83.62 -37.87 29.52
CA ALA A 923 -82.44 -38.71 29.57
C ALA A 923 -82.47 -39.64 30.79
N ARG A 924 -82.43 -40.96 30.58
CA ARG A 924 -82.32 -41.93 31.68
C ARG A 924 -80.93 -41.84 32.32
N MET A 925 -80.86 -41.25 33.51
CA MET A 925 -79.72 -41.38 34.44
C MET A 925 -80.12 -42.21 35.67
N ALA A 926 -79.12 -42.76 36.36
CA ALA A 926 -79.31 -43.80 37.35
C ALA A 926 -80.03 -43.33 38.63
N SER A 927 -80.83 -44.23 39.21
CA SER A 927 -81.39 -44.18 40.56
C SER A 927 -81.98 -42.83 41.00
N PRO A 928 -83.24 -42.51 40.63
CA PRO A 928 -83.98 -41.49 41.37
C PRO A 928 -84.08 -41.89 42.85
N ASN A 929 -84.04 -40.91 43.76
CA ASN A 929 -84.29 -41.12 45.18
C ASN A 929 -85.77 -41.47 45.42
N THR A 930 -86.15 -42.73 45.20
CA THR A 930 -87.48 -43.24 45.51
C THR A 930 -87.69 -43.27 47.02
N VAL A 931 -88.74 -42.58 47.47
CA VAL A 931 -89.28 -42.71 48.83
C VAL A 931 -90.62 -43.41 48.73
N ASP A 932 -90.84 -44.41 49.58
CA ASP A 932 -92.08 -45.19 49.63
C ASP A 932 -92.94 -44.73 50.82
N GLY A 933 -94.23 -44.51 50.57
CA GLY A 933 -95.24 -44.26 51.61
C GLY A 933 -96.26 -45.38 51.70
N GLN A 934 -96.52 -45.90 52.90
CA GLN A 934 -97.65 -46.78 53.20
C GLN A 934 -98.81 -46.02 53.86
N LEU A 935 -100.04 -46.37 53.48
CA LEU A 935 -101.28 -45.85 54.06
C LEU A 935 -102.04 -46.95 54.79
N PRO A 936 -101.76 -47.20 56.10
CA PRO A 936 -102.49 -48.17 56.92
C PRO A 936 -103.90 -47.67 57.32
N VAL A 937 -104.74 -48.58 57.83
CA VAL A 937 -106.12 -48.28 58.28
C VAL A 937 -106.34 -48.88 59.67
N GLY A 938 -106.89 -48.12 60.63
CA GLY A 938 -107.02 -48.57 62.02
C GLY A 938 -107.88 -47.69 62.95
N ASN A 939 -108.10 -48.16 64.19
CA ASN A 939 -108.96 -47.54 65.22
C ASN A 939 -108.14 -46.98 66.41
N GLN A 940 -108.74 -46.11 67.25
CA GLN A 940 -108.05 -45.11 68.10
C GLN A 940 -107.68 -45.51 69.56
N GLN A 941 -106.69 -44.81 70.15
CA GLN A 941 -106.74 -43.93 71.38
C GLN A 941 -105.29 -43.33 71.68
N PRO A 942 -105.07 -42.26 72.50
CA PRO A 942 -103.82 -41.44 72.59
C PRO A 942 -103.01 -41.54 73.95
N VAL A 943 -102.07 -40.70 74.47
CA VAL A 943 -101.63 -39.26 74.35
C VAL A 943 -100.19 -38.96 74.96
N GLU A 944 -99.54 -37.81 74.62
CA GLU A 944 -98.62 -36.92 75.45
C GLU A 944 -97.19 -37.35 75.99
N GLN A 945 -96.20 -36.49 76.43
CA GLN A 945 -95.70 -35.11 76.08
C GLN A 945 -94.31 -34.70 76.78
N LEU A 946 -93.48 -33.79 76.18
CA LEU A 946 -92.40 -32.87 76.74
C LEU A 946 -91.09 -33.43 77.45
N LEU A 947 -89.96 -32.75 77.82
CA LEU A 947 -89.09 -31.58 77.38
C LEU A 947 -87.64 -31.60 78.09
N PRO A 948 -86.63 -30.69 77.79
CA PRO A 948 -85.15 -30.87 78.07
C PRO A 948 -84.38 -29.73 78.85
N THR A 949 -83.01 -29.75 78.95
CA THR A 949 -82.12 -28.54 79.20
C THR A 949 -80.56 -28.68 78.98
N LYS A 950 -79.77 -27.61 79.26
CA LYS A 950 -78.34 -27.23 78.93
C LYS A 950 -77.26 -27.52 80.04
N SER A 951 -75.91 -27.31 80.00
CA SER A 951 -74.75 -27.04 79.05
C SER A 951 -73.39 -27.20 79.85
N SER A 952 -72.14 -26.65 79.68
CA SER A 952 -71.43 -25.62 78.83
C SER A 952 -69.88 -25.45 79.13
N THR A 953 -69.03 -25.09 78.13
CA THR A 953 -67.75 -24.27 78.19
C THR A 953 -66.37 -24.91 78.66
N PRO A 954 -65.18 -24.23 78.79
CA PRO A 954 -64.07 -24.35 77.78
C PRO A 954 -62.57 -24.30 78.28
N SER A 955 -61.61 -24.07 77.33
CA SER A 955 -60.26 -23.42 77.44
C SER A 955 -58.95 -24.26 77.40
N GLY A 956 -57.84 -23.68 76.88
CA GLY A 956 -56.47 -24.20 77.05
C GLY A 956 -55.41 -23.85 75.98
N ASN A 957 -54.37 -23.11 76.39
CA ASN A 957 -53.08 -22.73 75.75
C ASN A 957 -52.31 -23.83 74.96
N ARG A 958 -51.21 -23.57 74.23
CA ARG A 958 -50.24 -22.44 74.31
C ARG A 958 -49.58 -22.15 72.95
#